data_AF-M2V4C2-F1
#
_entry.id   AF-M2V4C2-F1
#
_cell.length_a   1.000
_cell.length_b   1.000
_cell.length_c   1.000
_cell.angle_alpha   90.00
_cell.angle_beta   90.00
_cell.angle_gamma   90.00
#
_symmetry.space_group_name_H-M   'P 1'
#
loop_
_entity.id
_entity.type
_entity.pdbx_description
1 polymer ?
#
loop_
_entity_poly.entity_id
_entity_poly.type
_entity_poly.pdbx_seq_one_letter_code
_entity_poly.pdbx_strand_id
1 'polypeptide(L)'
;MSLYALTVKQPTATQDAISGDFLGNGKQQILTASGSRLAILEVSRRQKGFQELYSQDVFGIIRRIAKFRIAGGTKDHIVITTDSGRLVTYEYLPDEHTFKTLHFETFGKSGIRRVVPGEYLAADPKGRAIMIASTEKNKLVYILTRSGQTDIAISSPLEAHKPQTLVYCLIGLDVGYDNPMFATLEVDYSNSETDPTGEAYEEIKKELVYYELDLGLNHIVRKWSEPVDRTANTLFRVPGGPSAPSGVLCCGEDSITYRRIFNNKSSVRRLAIPRREGATEDPNRKRMIVAGTLYSLKGGDFFYLLQTEDGDVFKLTVDAPNGTVENIKIKYFDTIPVTTSICILRAGFVYAACESGDRILYELESLGDETDDPVFESSQFPVDPEASFAPPFFRPRALVNLTAVEAMPSLNPIMDMEVANPALEDAPQIYTINGTGGRSSFRTTRNALEVLDLIESPLPQNASDVWTTKLTSEDETDTLIVLCLHSRTLVLKIGDDVEEASNTGFLPDTNTLGVQQFGEDCIIQIHPKGIRHIQGIQFPNDDASATHASLTDWQPPAHRTIVACATNNRQVAIALSSGQILYFECDSDGSLAMAEEEIVLDSTINCLAMPDVPEGSVRAFFLAVGCSDQTVRIYNLSPDMEGNILRSISVQALTSPPSDLTVNLMTDKSSRGYSQFLHIGLRSGVYIRSVLDEMTGDIGDTRRRFLGPEPIKFAKVTVAGEPAILAMTSRPWLGYTHPRTGVLQLTPLNYISFKSAWNFDGSQFKGIICVSANELRIFTFNDLTDNTTYESIPLKYTPRKMVGYHDQGVFYVIQSDNNTISADRRQQLIAQSGGKKEDGTNGSMETEQSNGATDSDEFPAVDFGYPRAQGSWASCIQVVDPVTEKAVTHTIELNGNISLVSAALVFFESRNDEAFLAVGTAKDLSFTPYKFSSASIQIYKINPTGRELEFFHETTVSDPPLALLAFKGKLLAGIGRHLCLYDCGMKSVLRKAQAPNCVPTRITGLKTQGSRLVVSDQAQSVTYVVHKDQVHPNRLIPFVDDTVARHTTASEMLDYDTTVGGDKFGNIWLVRCPQKVSESSDESPDGSDLLVDKSYLGGTPNRLDLIAHYFTNDIPVSIQKTVLLSGGERVVFWAGLQGTLGALIPFNSRRSHKMFQQLELQLRSDDKPLSGRDHLAFRSYFAPVKSVIDGDLIERFLVLPRDKRESIAGQITGSEWTPSQIDESIWNMRGLYAF
;
A
#
# COMPACT_ATOMS: atom_id res chain seq x y z
N MET A 1 12.86 -26.64 -9.41
CA MET A 1 12.41 -25.64 -8.42
C MET A 1 11.15 -25.01 -8.99
N SER A 2 10.07 -24.95 -8.22
CA SER A 2 8.81 -24.29 -8.61
C SER A 2 8.44 -23.29 -7.52
N LEU A 3 7.91 -22.14 -7.91
CA LEU A 3 7.59 -21.02 -7.03
C LEU A 3 6.10 -20.68 -7.09
N TYR A 4 5.59 -20.09 -6.02
CA TYR A 4 4.25 -19.51 -5.90
C TYR A 4 4.42 -18.01 -5.66
N ALA A 5 3.92 -17.18 -6.57
CA ALA A 5 4.03 -15.73 -6.48
C ALA A 5 2.85 -15.13 -5.71
N LEU A 6 3.10 -14.29 -4.71
CA LEU A 6 2.09 -13.66 -3.88
C LEU A 6 2.36 -12.16 -3.75
N THR A 7 1.32 -11.35 -3.84
CA THR A 7 1.37 -9.94 -3.46
C THR A 7 1.00 -9.75 -1.98
N VAL A 8 1.97 -9.27 -1.18
CA VAL A 8 1.78 -8.92 0.23
C VAL A 8 1.17 -7.52 0.35
N LYS A 9 1.75 -6.53 -0.34
CA LYS A 9 1.15 -5.19 -0.51
C LYS A 9 1.00 -4.87 -1.98
N GLN A 10 -0.20 -4.42 -2.35
CA GLN A 10 -0.54 -4.03 -3.72
C GLN A 10 0.15 -2.71 -4.11
N PRO A 11 0.30 -2.43 -5.42
CA PRO A 11 0.83 -1.15 -5.89
C PRO A 11 0.00 0.02 -5.34
N THR A 12 0.68 1.08 -4.87
CA THR A 12 0.03 2.30 -4.36
C THR A 12 0.16 3.49 -5.30
N ALA A 13 0.93 3.36 -6.39
CA ALA A 13 1.05 4.39 -7.42
C ALA A 13 -0.25 4.53 -8.22
N THR A 14 -0.96 5.67 -8.07
CA THR A 14 -2.17 5.97 -8.84
C THR A 14 -1.81 6.65 -10.17
N GLN A 15 -2.05 5.94 -11.27
CA GLN A 15 -1.72 6.41 -12.62
C GLN A 15 -2.81 7.31 -13.21
N ASP A 16 -4.06 7.08 -12.82
CA ASP A 16 -5.22 7.82 -13.30
C ASP A 16 -6.35 7.73 -12.27
N ALA A 17 -7.14 8.80 -12.13
CA ALA A 17 -8.27 8.86 -11.22
C ALA A 17 -9.40 9.74 -11.78
N ILE A 18 -10.64 9.27 -11.66
CA ILE A 18 -11.83 9.99 -12.12
C ILE A 18 -12.95 9.98 -11.06
N SER A 19 -13.67 11.08 -10.92
CA SER A 19 -14.87 11.13 -10.07
C SER A 19 -16.13 10.78 -10.88
N GLY A 20 -17.08 10.06 -10.30
CA GLY A 20 -18.32 9.64 -10.96
C GLY A 20 -19.35 9.06 -9.99
N ASP A 21 -20.62 9.07 -10.37
CA ASP A 21 -21.69 8.39 -9.60
C ASP A 21 -21.83 6.97 -10.15
N PHE A 22 -20.98 6.09 -9.63
CA PHE A 22 -20.88 4.68 -10.05
C PHE A 22 -21.90 3.80 -9.33
N LEU A 23 -22.51 4.29 -8.24
CA LEU A 23 -23.56 3.60 -7.50
C LEU A 23 -24.97 3.91 -8.04
N GLY A 24 -25.14 5.02 -8.76
CA GLY A 24 -26.44 5.48 -9.28
C GLY A 24 -27.34 6.12 -8.22
N ASN A 25 -26.77 6.57 -7.11
CA ASN A 25 -27.50 7.11 -5.95
C ASN A 25 -27.38 8.65 -5.82
N GLY A 26 -26.79 9.32 -6.80
CA GLY A 26 -26.60 10.77 -6.82
C GLY A 26 -25.36 11.25 -6.06
N LYS A 27 -24.65 10.38 -5.34
CA LYS A 27 -23.37 10.69 -4.69
C LYS A 27 -22.22 10.31 -5.62
N GLN A 28 -21.15 11.10 -5.58
CA GLN A 28 -19.95 10.82 -6.37
C GLN A 28 -18.96 9.98 -5.57
N GLN A 29 -18.40 8.97 -6.22
CA GLN A 29 -17.28 8.16 -5.79
C GLN A 29 -16.06 8.50 -6.68
N ILE A 30 -14.90 7.96 -6.31
CA ILE A 30 -13.64 8.09 -7.04
C ILE A 30 -13.27 6.71 -7.57
N LEU A 31 -12.99 6.60 -8.86
CA LEU A 31 -12.41 5.42 -9.48
C LEU A 31 -10.91 5.67 -9.66
N THR A 32 -10.07 4.78 -9.14
CA THR A 32 -8.61 4.87 -9.25
C THR A 32 -8.03 3.66 -9.99
N ALA A 33 -7.02 3.91 -10.83
CA ALA A 33 -6.21 2.88 -11.46
C ALA A 33 -4.80 2.92 -10.88
N SER A 34 -4.41 1.84 -10.18
CA SER A 34 -3.09 1.71 -9.54
C SER A 34 -2.39 0.45 -10.03
N GLY A 35 -1.45 0.60 -10.96
CA GLY A 35 -0.79 -0.53 -11.63
C GLY A 35 -1.78 -1.38 -12.44
N SER A 36 -2.09 -2.59 -11.97
CA SER A 36 -3.12 -3.49 -12.54
C SER A 36 -4.44 -3.48 -11.74
N ARG A 37 -4.56 -2.66 -10.69
CA ARG A 37 -5.72 -2.66 -9.80
C ARG A 37 -6.67 -1.53 -10.16
N LEU A 38 -7.97 -1.85 -10.21
CA LEU A 38 -9.05 -0.89 -10.32
C LEU A 38 -9.82 -0.86 -9.00
N ALA A 39 -9.94 0.34 -8.38
CA ALA A 39 -10.61 0.49 -7.09
C ALA A 39 -11.61 1.65 -7.08
N ILE A 40 -12.73 1.46 -6.37
CA ILE A 40 -13.76 2.47 -6.12
C ILE A 40 -13.67 2.91 -4.67
N LEU A 41 -13.52 4.22 -4.46
CA LEU A 41 -13.46 4.87 -3.17
C LEU A 41 -14.71 5.74 -2.96
N GLU A 42 -15.35 5.63 -1.80
CA GLU A 42 -16.37 6.57 -1.35
C GLU A 42 -15.77 7.56 -0.36
N VAL A 43 -16.21 8.83 -0.45
CA VAL A 43 -15.82 9.88 0.50
C VAL A 43 -17.03 10.23 1.34
N SER A 44 -16.89 10.19 2.66
CA SER A 44 -17.99 10.45 3.60
C SER A 44 -17.66 11.62 4.54
N ARG A 45 -18.58 12.58 4.64
CA ARG A 45 -18.50 13.67 5.64
C ARG A 45 -18.62 13.16 7.08
N ARG A 46 -19.29 12.01 7.31
CA ARG A 46 -19.52 11.47 8.65
C ARG A 46 -18.28 10.84 9.25
N GLN A 47 -17.52 10.09 8.45
CA GLN A 47 -16.29 9.41 8.86
C GLN A 47 -15.03 10.25 8.63
N LYS A 48 -15.16 11.42 7.95
CA LYS A 48 -14.04 12.30 7.56
C LYS A 48 -12.89 11.51 6.91
N GLY A 49 -13.17 10.89 5.76
CA GLY A 49 -12.14 10.14 5.04
C GLY A 49 -12.62 9.36 3.81
N PHE A 50 -11.77 8.44 3.36
CA PHE A 50 -12.05 7.47 2.29
C PHE A 50 -12.50 6.13 2.84
N GLN A 51 -13.39 5.47 2.10
CA GLN A 51 -13.70 4.06 2.27
C GLN A 51 -13.51 3.37 0.92
N GLU A 52 -12.66 2.33 0.88
CA GLU A 52 -12.57 1.48 -0.31
C GLU A 52 -13.80 0.56 -0.37
N LEU A 53 -14.67 0.79 -1.35
CA LEU A 53 -15.87 -0.03 -1.56
C LEU A 53 -15.55 -1.34 -2.27
N TYR A 54 -14.64 -1.29 -3.25
CA TYR A 54 -14.25 -2.44 -4.05
C TYR A 54 -12.91 -2.24 -4.72
N SER A 55 -12.12 -3.31 -4.81
CA SER A 55 -10.86 -3.33 -5.54
C SER A 55 -10.65 -4.69 -6.20
N GLN A 56 -10.18 -4.69 -7.45
CA GLN A 56 -9.92 -5.91 -8.21
C GLN A 56 -8.70 -5.76 -9.11
N ASP A 57 -7.89 -6.83 -9.18
CA ASP A 57 -6.83 -6.96 -10.18
C ASP A 57 -7.41 -7.27 -11.57
N VAL A 58 -6.99 -6.52 -12.58
CA VAL A 58 -7.43 -6.73 -13.96
C VAL A 58 -6.49 -7.64 -14.74
N PHE A 59 -5.36 -8.07 -14.15
CA PHE A 59 -4.26 -8.84 -14.79
C PHE A 59 -3.87 -8.28 -16.16
N GLY A 60 -3.65 -6.97 -16.20
CA GLY A 60 -3.27 -6.20 -17.38
C GLY A 60 -2.70 -4.86 -16.95
N ILE A 61 -2.08 -4.15 -17.90
CA ILE A 61 -1.55 -2.80 -17.67
C ILE A 61 -2.64 -1.80 -18.00
N ILE A 62 -3.23 -1.17 -16.99
CA ILE A 62 -4.21 -0.09 -17.20
C ILE A 62 -3.46 1.13 -17.74
N ARG A 63 -3.96 1.75 -18.81
CA ARG A 63 -3.32 2.94 -19.42
C ARG A 63 -4.14 4.20 -19.20
N ARG A 64 -5.45 4.11 -19.46
CA ARG A 64 -6.41 5.19 -19.20
C ARG A 64 -7.75 4.63 -18.74
N ILE A 65 -8.39 5.37 -17.85
CA ILE A 65 -9.79 5.14 -17.46
C ILE A 65 -10.64 6.33 -17.90
N ALA A 66 -11.88 6.07 -18.31
CA ALA A 66 -12.85 7.12 -18.52
C ALA A 66 -14.23 6.65 -18.08
N LYS A 67 -15.13 7.61 -17.88
CA LYS A 67 -16.53 7.35 -17.58
C LYS A 67 -17.42 7.86 -18.69
N PHE A 68 -18.56 7.23 -18.84
CA PHE A 68 -19.62 7.71 -19.72
C PHE A 68 -20.99 7.45 -19.09
N ARG A 69 -21.95 8.29 -19.43
CA ARG A 69 -23.34 8.16 -19.02
C ARG A 69 -24.22 8.39 -20.23
N ILE A 70 -25.00 7.37 -20.59
CA ILE A 70 -25.94 7.47 -21.70
C ILE A 70 -27.07 8.42 -21.33
N ALA A 71 -27.62 9.12 -22.32
CA ALA A 71 -28.77 10.01 -22.15
C ALA A 71 -29.93 9.32 -21.39
N GLY A 72 -30.37 9.96 -20.31
CA GLY A 72 -31.42 9.45 -19.43
C GLY A 72 -30.98 8.40 -18.40
N GLY A 73 -29.69 8.03 -18.35
CA GLY A 73 -29.13 7.16 -17.33
C GLY A 73 -28.86 7.89 -16.00
N THR A 74 -28.97 7.17 -14.89
CA THR A 74 -28.66 7.68 -13.53
C THR A 74 -27.25 7.34 -13.08
N LYS A 75 -26.63 6.32 -13.67
CA LYS A 75 -25.36 5.72 -13.27
C LYS A 75 -24.25 6.01 -14.29
N ASP A 76 -23.04 6.27 -13.80
CA ASP A 76 -21.83 6.36 -14.63
C ASP A 76 -21.29 4.94 -14.90
N HIS A 77 -21.00 4.64 -16.16
CA HIS A 77 -20.34 3.41 -16.59
C HIS A 77 -18.84 3.65 -16.78
N ILE A 78 -18.07 2.57 -16.72
CA ILE A 78 -16.60 2.61 -16.75
C ILE A 78 -16.14 2.07 -18.10
N VAL A 79 -15.17 2.75 -18.72
CA VAL A 79 -14.41 2.22 -19.85
C VAL A 79 -12.93 2.29 -19.52
N ILE A 80 -12.21 1.22 -19.83
CA ILE A 80 -10.76 1.16 -19.62
C ILE A 80 -10.06 0.81 -20.93
N THR A 81 -8.84 1.35 -21.06
CA THR A 81 -7.88 0.89 -22.07
C THR A 81 -6.70 0.24 -21.38
N THR A 82 -6.25 -0.88 -21.94
CA THR A 82 -5.17 -1.70 -21.38
C THR A 82 -4.20 -2.17 -22.46
N ASP A 83 -3.22 -2.97 -22.08
CA ASP A 83 -2.34 -3.69 -23.00
C ASP A 83 -3.02 -4.89 -23.71
N SER A 84 -4.30 -5.17 -23.49
CA SER A 84 -4.95 -6.37 -24.04
C SER A 84 -5.25 -6.31 -25.55
N GLY A 85 -5.23 -5.12 -26.15
CA GLY A 85 -5.70 -4.90 -27.53
C GLY A 85 -7.22 -4.98 -27.67
N ARG A 86 -7.95 -4.77 -26.55
CA ARG A 86 -9.40 -4.85 -26.46
C ARG A 86 -9.98 -3.64 -25.75
N LEU A 87 -11.20 -3.24 -26.16
CA LEU A 87 -12.01 -2.25 -25.47
C LEU A 87 -12.95 -3.01 -24.52
N VAL A 88 -12.93 -2.64 -23.24
CA VAL A 88 -13.80 -3.26 -22.24
C VAL A 88 -14.53 -2.17 -21.45
N THR A 89 -15.83 -2.37 -21.28
CA THR A 89 -16.70 -1.47 -20.50
C THR A 89 -17.41 -2.23 -19.39
N TYR A 90 -17.63 -1.56 -18.27
CA TYR A 90 -18.23 -2.17 -17.08
C TYR A 90 -19.32 -1.32 -16.45
N GLU A 91 -20.15 -2.01 -15.70
CA GLU A 91 -21.02 -1.49 -14.66
C GLU A 91 -20.58 -2.07 -13.32
N TYR A 92 -20.45 -1.23 -12.29
CA TYR A 92 -20.22 -1.69 -10.93
C TYR A 92 -21.54 -2.10 -10.27
N LEU A 93 -21.64 -3.31 -9.72
CA LEU A 93 -22.82 -3.80 -9.01
C LEU A 93 -22.53 -3.80 -7.50
N PRO A 94 -23.09 -2.86 -6.71
CA PRO A 94 -22.77 -2.74 -5.29
C PRO A 94 -23.26 -3.94 -4.48
N ASP A 95 -24.44 -4.47 -4.77
CA ASP A 95 -25.03 -5.60 -4.02
C ASP A 95 -24.25 -6.92 -4.22
N GLU A 96 -23.62 -7.08 -5.38
CA GLU A 96 -22.80 -8.25 -5.70
C GLU A 96 -21.32 -8.05 -5.41
N HIS A 97 -20.88 -6.81 -5.12
CA HIS A 97 -19.47 -6.41 -5.06
C HIS A 97 -18.67 -6.91 -6.28
N THR A 98 -19.14 -6.63 -7.50
CA THR A 98 -18.44 -7.04 -8.74
C THR A 98 -18.52 -5.99 -9.85
N PHE A 99 -17.58 -6.08 -10.80
CA PHE A 99 -17.68 -5.42 -12.09
C PHE A 99 -18.36 -6.33 -13.11
N LYS A 100 -19.58 -5.96 -13.51
CA LYS A 100 -20.28 -6.60 -14.62
C LYS A 100 -19.75 -6.04 -15.94
N THR A 101 -19.22 -6.91 -16.79
CA THR A 101 -18.79 -6.52 -18.14
C THR A 101 -20.02 -6.21 -19.00
N LEU A 102 -20.08 -5.02 -19.57
CA LEU A 102 -21.15 -4.57 -20.47
C LEU A 102 -20.82 -4.90 -21.92
N HIS A 103 -19.62 -4.55 -22.37
CA HIS A 103 -19.14 -4.83 -23.72
C HIS A 103 -17.69 -5.23 -23.72
N PHE A 104 -17.34 -6.03 -24.72
CA PHE A 104 -16.03 -6.61 -24.88
C PHE A 104 -15.70 -6.75 -26.36
N GLU A 105 -14.71 -6.02 -26.87
CA GLU A 105 -14.39 -6.04 -28.30
C GLU A 105 -12.89 -6.00 -28.57
N THR A 106 -12.43 -6.86 -29.47
CA THR A 106 -11.01 -6.95 -29.86
C THR A 106 -10.76 -6.05 -31.07
N PHE A 107 -9.81 -5.12 -30.94
CA PHE A 107 -9.45 -4.20 -32.03
C PHE A 107 -8.00 -4.36 -32.50
N GLY A 108 -7.15 -5.06 -31.75
CA GLY A 108 -5.74 -5.15 -32.09
C GLY A 108 -4.99 -6.26 -31.36
N LYS A 109 -3.69 -6.33 -31.65
CA LYS A 109 -2.77 -7.25 -30.95
C LYS A 109 -2.46 -6.69 -29.57
N SER A 110 -2.29 -7.60 -28.61
CA SER A 110 -1.89 -7.23 -27.26
C SER A 110 -0.44 -6.72 -27.14
N GLY A 111 -0.16 -6.04 -26.02
CA GLY A 111 1.09 -5.36 -25.69
C GLY A 111 0.98 -3.84 -25.85
N ILE A 112 1.85 -3.10 -25.16
CA ILE A 112 2.02 -1.65 -25.32
C ILE A 112 2.79 -1.41 -26.62
N ARG A 113 2.07 -1.06 -27.69
CA ARG A 113 2.64 -0.89 -29.03
C ARG A 113 2.41 0.51 -29.56
N ARG A 114 3.33 0.94 -30.43
CA ARG A 114 3.33 2.26 -31.07
C ARG A 114 2.07 2.59 -31.88
N VAL A 115 1.50 1.57 -32.53
CA VAL A 115 0.36 1.72 -33.48
C VAL A 115 -0.87 0.90 -33.07
N VAL A 116 -0.94 0.37 -31.85
CA VAL A 116 -2.16 -0.30 -31.36
C VAL A 116 -2.84 0.62 -30.35
N PRO A 117 -4.11 1.02 -30.55
CA PRO A 117 -4.80 1.95 -29.65
C PRO A 117 -4.80 1.50 -28.19
N GLY A 118 -4.78 2.47 -27.29
CA GLY A 118 -4.87 2.24 -25.85
C GLY A 118 -4.05 3.20 -24.99
N GLU A 119 -3.22 4.08 -25.57
CA GLU A 119 -2.54 5.14 -24.80
C GLU A 119 -3.49 6.28 -24.43
N TYR A 120 -4.42 6.57 -25.34
CA TYR A 120 -5.36 7.67 -25.23
C TYR A 120 -6.79 7.14 -25.30
N LEU A 121 -7.65 7.67 -24.44
CA LEU A 121 -9.05 7.32 -24.31
C LEU A 121 -9.86 8.59 -24.03
N ALA A 122 -10.93 8.80 -24.79
CA ALA A 122 -11.86 9.88 -24.57
C ALA A 122 -13.30 9.42 -24.78
N ALA A 123 -14.20 9.87 -23.92
CA ALA A 123 -15.64 9.68 -24.06
C ALA A 123 -16.33 11.01 -24.39
N ASP A 124 -17.33 10.97 -25.27
CA ASP A 124 -18.25 12.08 -25.49
C ASP A 124 -18.95 12.44 -24.17
N PRO A 125 -19.02 13.73 -23.77
CA PRO A 125 -19.62 14.12 -22.49
C PRO A 125 -21.09 13.75 -22.32
N LYS A 126 -21.83 13.50 -23.42
CA LYS A 126 -23.22 13.01 -23.40
C LYS A 126 -23.33 11.49 -23.54
N GLY A 127 -22.20 10.77 -23.51
CA GLY A 127 -22.13 9.31 -23.53
C GLY A 127 -22.59 8.69 -24.84
N ARG A 128 -22.37 9.35 -25.98
CA ARG A 128 -22.80 8.88 -27.31
C ARG A 128 -21.72 8.13 -28.08
N ALA A 129 -20.45 8.39 -27.79
CA ALA A 129 -19.33 7.78 -28.47
C ALA A 129 -18.08 7.73 -27.58
N ILE A 130 -17.18 6.80 -27.90
CA ILE A 130 -15.87 6.64 -27.27
C ILE A 130 -14.81 6.61 -28.36
N MET A 131 -13.74 7.38 -28.21
CA MET A 131 -12.58 7.36 -29.09
C MET A 131 -11.35 6.84 -28.35
N ILE A 132 -10.64 5.91 -28.97
CA ILE A 132 -9.35 5.41 -28.51
C ILE A 132 -8.27 5.66 -29.57
N ALA A 133 -7.04 5.93 -29.13
CA ALA A 133 -5.92 6.16 -30.03
C ALA A 133 -4.61 5.56 -29.51
N SER A 134 -3.70 5.28 -30.44
CA SER A 134 -2.30 4.96 -30.15
C SER A 134 -1.42 6.20 -30.17
N THR A 135 -0.17 6.07 -29.73
CA THR A 135 0.84 7.15 -29.84
C THR A 135 1.06 7.59 -31.28
N GLU A 136 0.87 6.69 -32.24
CA GLU A 136 1.03 6.99 -33.65
C GLU A 136 -0.13 6.39 -34.47
N LYS A 137 -0.56 7.10 -35.51
CA LYS A 137 -1.42 6.65 -36.61
C LYS A 137 -2.86 6.28 -36.27
N ASN A 138 -3.07 5.23 -35.51
CA ASN A 138 -4.36 4.55 -35.40
C ASN A 138 -5.27 5.22 -34.36
N LYS A 139 -6.52 5.43 -34.77
CA LYS A 139 -7.61 5.96 -33.95
C LYS A 139 -8.89 5.24 -34.31
N LEU A 140 -9.67 4.84 -33.31
CA LEU A 140 -10.92 4.10 -33.45
C LEU A 140 -12.03 4.77 -32.65
N VAL A 141 -13.23 4.84 -33.22
CA VAL A 141 -14.41 5.42 -32.56
C VAL A 141 -15.55 4.41 -32.50
N TYR A 142 -16.12 4.26 -31.31
CA TYR A 142 -17.22 3.39 -30.99
C TYR A 142 -18.46 4.22 -30.70
N ILE A 143 -19.61 3.87 -31.28
CA ILE A 143 -20.89 4.52 -31.00
C ILE A 143 -21.58 3.77 -29.88
N LEU A 144 -22.10 4.52 -28.91
CA LEU A 144 -22.86 4.02 -27.78
C LEU A 144 -24.34 4.23 -28.04
N THR A 145 -25.11 3.15 -28.02
CA THR A 145 -26.57 3.16 -28.20
C THR A 145 -27.25 2.44 -27.05
N ARG A 146 -28.52 2.79 -26.81
CA ARG A 146 -29.35 2.11 -25.81
C ARG A 146 -30.24 1.10 -26.53
N SER A 147 -30.14 -0.17 -26.15
CA SER A 147 -31.03 -1.23 -26.61
C SER A 147 -32.04 -1.54 -25.49
N GLY A 148 -33.32 -1.21 -25.69
CA GLY A 148 -34.35 -1.38 -24.66
C GLY A 148 -34.24 -0.39 -23.49
N GLN A 149 -34.68 -0.79 -22.29
CA GLN A 149 -34.71 0.10 -21.12
C GLN A 149 -33.39 0.19 -20.36
N THR A 150 -32.50 -0.81 -20.39
CA THR A 150 -31.28 -0.80 -19.57
C THR A 150 -30.01 -1.21 -20.31
N ASP A 151 -30.12 -1.89 -21.46
CA ASP A 151 -28.95 -2.48 -22.09
C ASP A 151 -28.22 -1.49 -22.98
N ILE A 152 -26.89 -1.53 -22.90
CA ILE A 152 -25.99 -0.69 -23.68
C ILE A 152 -25.43 -1.51 -24.82
N ALA A 153 -25.61 -1.03 -26.05
CA ALA A 153 -25.05 -1.64 -27.25
C ALA A 153 -23.96 -0.74 -27.84
N ILE A 154 -22.79 -1.32 -28.10
CA ILE A 154 -21.64 -0.64 -28.70
C ILE A 154 -21.48 -1.10 -30.14
N SER A 155 -21.29 -0.16 -31.07
CA SER A 155 -21.10 -0.44 -32.50
C SER A 155 -19.72 -1.02 -32.80
N SER A 156 -19.55 -1.58 -34.01
CA SER A 156 -18.21 -1.78 -34.57
C SER A 156 -17.43 -0.47 -34.66
N PRO A 157 -16.09 -0.50 -34.58
CA PRO A 157 -15.27 0.70 -34.60
C PRO A 157 -15.25 1.36 -35.97
N LEU A 158 -15.24 2.69 -35.97
CA LEU A 158 -14.98 3.54 -37.12
C LEU A 158 -13.53 4.00 -37.09
N GLU A 159 -12.83 3.89 -38.22
CA GLU A 159 -11.39 4.17 -38.31
C GLU A 159 -11.11 5.63 -38.71
N ALA A 160 -10.22 6.28 -37.97
CA ALA A 160 -9.70 7.63 -38.29
C ALA A 160 -8.16 7.63 -38.37
N HIS A 161 -7.60 6.74 -39.20
CA HIS A 161 -6.17 6.49 -39.29
C HIS A 161 -5.42 7.57 -40.10
N LYS A 162 -4.30 8.06 -39.57
CA LYS A 162 -3.41 9.00 -40.30
C LYS A 162 -1.93 8.57 -40.13
N PRO A 163 -1.28 7.97 -41.16
CA PRO A 163 0.13 7.55 -41.08
C PRO A 163 1.09 8.67 -40.65
N GLN A 164 2.24 8.30 -40.08
CA GLN A 164 3.33 9.22 -39.71
C GLN A 164 2.87 10.43 -38.86
N THR A 165 1.81 10.25 -38.08
CA THR A 165 1.26 11.28 -37.20
C THR A 165 1.33 10.82 -35.75
N LEU A 166 2.04 11.58 -34.93
CA LEU A 166 2.12 11.40 -33.49
C LEU A 166 0.94 12.09 -32.81
N VAL A 167 0.35 11.44 -31.81
CA VAL A 167 -0.71 11.98 -30.96
C VAL A 167 -0.11 12.30 -29.59
N TYR A 168 -0.41 13.49 -29.05
CA TYR A 168 0.07 13.93 -27.74
C TYR A 168 -1.05 13.99 -26.68
N CYS A 169 -2.28 14.28 -27.11
CA CYS A 169 -3.45 14.41 -26.24
C CYS A 169 -4.72 14.08 -27.02
N LEU A 170 -5.76 13.59 -26.34
CA LEU A 170 -7.08 13.29 -26.91
C LEU A 170 -8.16 13.59 -25.87
N ILE A 171 -9.15 14.39 -26.25
CA ILE A 171 -10.32 14.70 -25.41
C ILE A 171 -11.62 14.68 -26.22
N GLY A 172 -12.73 14.37 -25.55
CA GLY A 172 -14.08 14.54 -26.10
C GLY A 172 -14.57 15.97 -25.87
N LEU A 173 -15.03 16.64 -26.93
CA LEU A 173 -15.59 17.98 -26.84
C LEU A 173 -17.03 17.94 -26.35
N ASP A 174 -17.40 18.92 -25.52
CA ASP A 174 -18.82 19.13 -25.21
C ASP A 174 -19.43 20.01 -26.30
N VAL A 175 -20.29 19.41 -27.12
CA VAL A 175 -20.96 20.04 -28.24
C VAL A 175 -22.47 20.09 -28.02
N GLY A 176 -22.92 19.95 -26.78
CA GLY A 176 -24.33 19.76 -26.49
C GLY A 176 -24.84 18.47 -27.14
N TYR A 177 -25.77 18.59 -28.09
CA TYR A 177 -26.37 17.46 -28.81
C TYR A 177 -26.02 17.42 -30.31
N ASP A 178 -25.15 18.30 -30.79
CA ASP A 178 -24.60 18.22 -32.15
C ASP A 178 -23.71 16.98 -32.31
N ASN A 179 -23.34 16.64 -33.55
CA ASN A 179 -22.47 15.50 -33.86
C ASN A 179 -21.26 15.44 -32.90
N PRO A 180 -21.00 14.30 -32.22
CA PRO A 180 -19.86 14.18 -31.30
C PRO A 180 -18.56 14.57 -31.97
N MET A 181 -17.74 15.36 -31.27
CA MET A 181 -16.43 15.77 -31.75
C MET A 181 -15.33 15.41 -30.75
N PHE A 182 -14.17 15.02 -31.28
CA PHE A 182 -12.97 14.72 -30.51
C PHE A 182 -11.84 15.64 -30.95
N ALA A 183 -11.13 16.23 -29.99
CA ALA A 183 -9.98 17.09 -30.24
C ALA A 183 -8.68 16.37 -29.85
N THR A 184 -7.64 16.57 -30.66
CA THR A 184 -6.34 15.97 -30.43
C THR A 184 -5.20 16.90 -30.83
N LEU A 185 -4.06 16.76 -30.16
CA LEU A 185 -2.79 17.39 -30.54
C LEU A 185 -1.98 16.42 -31.39
N GLU A 186 -1.68 16.81 -32.62
CA GLU A 186 -1.01 15.98 -33.62
C GLU A 186 0.26 16.63 -34.16
N VAL A 187 1.26 15.80 -34.48
CA VAL A 187 2.48 16.22 -35.21
C VAL A 187 2.70 15.24 -36.37
N ASP A 188 2.78 15.77 -37.58
CA ASP A 188 3.05 14.99 -38.80
C ASP A 188 4.54 15.04 -39.15
N TYR A 189 5.25 13.94 -38.90
CA TYR A 189 6.71 13.89 -39.03
C TYR A 189 7.19 13.39 -40.40
N SER A 190 6.28 13.20 -41.37
CA SER A 190 6.59 12.65 -42.70
C SER A 190 7.71 13.42 -43.42
N ASN A 191 7.67 14.75 -43.40
CA ASN A 191 8.70 15.59 -44.03
C ASN A 191 10.07 15.47 -43.31
N SER A 192 10.06 15.44 -41.97
CA SER A 192 11.29 15.35 -41.16
C SER A 192 12.00 14.00 -41.34
N GLU A 193 11.28 12.92 -41.62
CA GLU A 193 11.88 11.60 -41.89
C GLU A 193 12.66 11.57 -43.21
N THR A 194 12.23 12.36 -44.20
CA THR A 194 12.86 12.42 -45.53
C THR A 194 13.96 13.49 -45.64
N ASP A 195 14.11 14.35 -44.63
CA ASP A 195 15.04 15.48 -44.66
C ASP A 195 16.32 15.21 -43.84
N PRO A 196 17.47 14.98 -44.50
CA PRO A 196 18.74 14.78 -43.81
C PRO A 196 19.36 16.07 -43.25
N THR A 197 18.88 17.26 -43.63
CA THR A 197 19.45 18.54 -43.13
C THR A 197 18.95 18.87 -41.72
N GLY A 198 17.75 18.41 -41.36
CA GLY A 198 17.07 18.69 -40.10
C GLY A 198 16.24 19.98 -40.11
N GLU A 199 16.21 20.74 -41.21
CA GLU A 199 15.41 21.96 -41.35
C GLU A 199 13.91 21.67 -41.19
N ALA A 200 13.43 20.57 -41.78
CA ALA A 200 12.03 20.15 -41.67
C ALA A 200 11.62 19.78 -40.23
N TYR A 201 12.57 19.37 -39.39
CA TYR A 201 12.30 19.12 -37.96
C TYR A 201 12.18 20.43 -37.17
N GLU A 202 12.93 21.47 -37.52
CA GLU A 202 12.83 22.77 -36.85
C GLU A 202 11.53 23.49 -37.26
N GLU A 203 11.10 23.37 -38.52
CA GLU A 203 9.89 24.00 -39.04
C GLU A 203 8.58 23.26 -38.69
N ILE A 204 8.66 22.02 -38.20
CA ILE A 204 7.47 21.21 -37.92
C ILE A 204 6.56 21.87 -36.87
N LYS A 205 5.27 21.98 -37.19
CA LYS A 205 4.26 22.57 -36.31
C LYS A 205 3.37 21.50 -35.72
N LYS A 206 3.02 21.69 -34.45
CA LYS A 206 1.97 20.90 -33.79
C LYS A 206 0.61 21.44 -34.21
N GLU A 207 -0.34 20.56 -34.49
CA GLU A 207 -1.69 20.92 -34.91
C GLU A 207 -2.70 20.50 -33.85
N LEU A 208 -3.69 21.37 -33.60
CA LEU A 208 -4.94 21.00 -32.94
C LEU A 208 -5.91 20.50 -34.02
N VAL A 209 -6.38 19.27 -33.90
CA VAL A 209 -7.20 18.60 -34.91
C VAL A 209 -8.52 18.16 -34.31
N TYR A 210 -9.63 18.46 -35.00
CA TYR A 210 -10.98 18.03 -34.62
C TYR A 210 -11.46 16.93 -35.56
N TYR A 211 -11.87 15.82 -34.97
CA TYR A 211 -12.54 14.72 -35.64
C TYR A 211 -14.04 14.77 -35.30
N GLU A 212 -14.88 14.85 -36.32
CA GLU A 212 -16.34 14.87 -36.19
C GLU A 212 -16.88 13.47 -36.52
N LEU A 213 -17.72 12.95 -35.63
CA LEU A 213 -18.47 11.73 -35.83
C LEU A 213 -19.87 12.09 -36.34
N ASP A 214 -20.12 11.85 -37.62
CA ASP A 214 -21.45 12.02 -38.19
C ASP A 214 -22.30 10.78 -37.87
N LEU A 215 -23.24 10.93 -36.93
CA LEU A 215 -24.12 9.84 -36.50
C LEU A 215 -25.12 9.41 -37.58
N GLY A 216 -25.47 10.31 -38.52
CA GLY A 216 -26.40 10.01 -39.60
C GLY A 216 -25.75 9.24 -40.74
N LEU A 217 -24.52 9.62 -41.10
CA LEU A 217 -23.73 8.97 -42.15
C LEU A 217 -22.85 7.82 -41.62
N ASN A 218 -22.77 7.64 -40.30
CA ASN A 218 -22.00 6.60 -39.62
C ASN A 218 -20.52 6.54 -40.06
N HIS A 219 -19.87 7.70 -40.11
CA HIS A 219 -18.45 7.81 -40.44
C HIS A 219 -17.79 8.94 -39.63
N ILE A 220 -16.47 8.87 -39.52
CA ILE A 220 -15.67 9.88 -38.84
C ILE A 220 -14.80 10.62 -39.84
N VAL A 221 -14.74 11.95 -39.71
CA VAL A 221 -13.96 12.82 -40.59
C VAL A 221 -13.06 13.74 -39.80
N ARG A 222 -11.84 13.98 -40.31
CA ARG A 222 -10.97 15.06 -39.84
C ARG A 222 -11.57 16.38 -40.33
N LYS A 223 -12.40 17.01 -39.50
CA LYS A 223 -13.23 18.15 -39.87
C LYS A 223 -12.44 19.45 -39.94
N TRP A 224 -11.50 19.65 -39.02
CA TRP A 224 -10.75 20.89 -38.89
C TRP A 224 -9.37 20.66 -38.28
N SER A 225 -8.42 21.52 -38.63
CA SER A 225 -7.08 21.54 -38.04
C SER A 225 -6.48 22.94 -38.08
N GLU A 226 -5.74 23.31 -37.03
CA GLU A 226 -5.00 24.58 -36.96
C GLU A 226 -3.63 24.38 -36.27
N PRO A 227 -2.54 24.99 -36.77
CA PRO A 227 -1.28 25.02 -36.06
C PRO A 227 -1.39 25.70 -34.69
N VAL A 228 -0.79 25.09 -33.68
CA VAL A 228 -0.68 25.60 -32.31
C VAL A 228 0.78 25.66 -31.88
N ASP A 229 1.02 26.16 -30.67
CA ASP A 229 2.34 26.19 -30.05
C ASP A 229 2.96 24.77 -30.06
N ARG A 230 4.21 24.66 -30.50
CA ARG A 230 4.95 23.40 -30.53
C ARG A 230 5.08 22.78 -29.15
N THR A 231 5.13 23.60 -28.10
CA THR A 231 5.25 23.16 -26.71
C THR A 231 3.93 22.62 -26.12
N ALA A 232 2.80 22.76 -26.81
CA ALA A 232 1.49 22.33 -26.30
C ALA A 232 1.48 20.86 -25.88
N ASN A 233 1.16 20.57 -24.62
CA ASN A 233 1.28 19.24 -24.03
C ASN A 233 -0.08 18.65 -23.62
N THR A 234 -1.06 19.46 -23.24
CA THR A 234 -2.37 18.98 -22.78
C THR A 234 -3.55 19.84 -23.26
N LEU A 235 -4.73 19.25 -23.28
CA LEU A 235 -5.99 19.88 -23.66
C LEU A 235 -7.03 19.74 -22.54
N PHE A 236 -7.79 20.79 -22.28
CA PHE A 236 -8.99 20.72 -21.43
C PHE A 236 -10.24 21.09 -22.24
N ARG A 237 -11.29 20.28 -22.11
CA ARG A 237 -12.57 20.56 -22.78
C ARG A 237 -13.25 21.76 -22.12
N VAL A 238 -13.86 22.62 -22.93
CA VAL A 238 -14.74 23.69 -22.47
C VAL A 238 -16.20 23.24 -22.56
N PRO A 239 -17.03 23.42 -21.51
CA PRO A 239 -18.46 23.11 -21.57
C PRO A 239 -19.15 23.74 -22.78
N GLY A 240 -20.10 23.01 -23.37
CA GLY A 240 -20.78 23.41 -24.59
C GLY A 240 -22.28 23.15 -24.55
N GLY A 241 -23.00 23.85 -25.41
CA GLY A 241 -24.46 23.83 -25.50
C GLY A 241 -25.02 25.20 -25.89
N PRO A 242 -26.34 25.40 -25.81
CA PRO A 242 -26.99 26.64 -26.27
C PRO A 242 -26.48 27.93 -25.62
N SER A 243 -25.98 27.85 -24.38
CA SER A 243 -25.48 28.97 -23.59
C SER A 243 -23.98 28.88 -23.25
N ALA A 244 -23.27 27.87 -23.75
CA ALA A 244 -21.88 27.61 -23.38
C ALA A 244 -20.97 27.52 -24.63
N PRO A 245 -19.73 28.04 -24.56
CA PRO A 245 -18.94 28.34 -25.75
C PRO A 245 -18.36 27.12 -26.49
N SER A 246 -18.30 25.93 -25.87
CA SER A 246 -17.56 24.77 -26.39
C SER A 246 -16.09 25.10 -26.70
N GLY A 247 -15.36 24.20 -27.35
CA GLY A 247 -13.94 24.38 -27.68
C GLY A 247 -13.00 23.77 -26.63
N VAL A 248 -11.74 24.22 -26.67
CA VAL A 248 -10.65 23.66 -25.85
C VAL A 248 -9.76 24.76 -25.27
N LEU A 249 -9.19 24.49 -24.10
CA LEU A 249 -8.00 25.15 -23.61
C LEU A 249 -6.80 24.32 -24.04
N CYS A 250 -5.90 24.93 -24.80
CA CYS A 250 -4.64 24.36 -25.24
C CYS A 250 -3.52 24.89 -24.34
N CYS A 251 -2.91 24.01 -23.54
CA CYS A 251 -1.85 24.36 -22.61
C CYS A 251 -0.49 23.95 -23.21
N GLY A 252 0.49 24.85 -23.10
CA GLY A 252 1.88 24.62 -23.47
C GLY A 252 2.82 25.29 -22.47
N GLU A 253 4.07 25.49 -22.86
CA GLU A 253 5.07 26.16 -22.03
C GLU A 253 4.73 27.64 -21.90
N ASP A 254 4.49 28.10 -20.67
CA ASP A 254 4.17 29.50 -20.34
C ASP A 254 2.92 30.04 -21.07
N SER A 255 2.00 29.17 -21.48
CA SER A 255 0.89 29.54 -22.36
C SER A 255 -0.36 28.68 -22.12
N ILE A 256 -1.50 29.34 -21.91
CA ILE A 256 -2.84 28.73 -21.91
C ILE A 256 -3.68 29.47 -22.94
N THR A 257 -4.13 28.77 -23.98
CA THR A 257 -4.84 29.39 -25.11
C THR A 257 -6.19 28.75 -25.35
N TYR A 258 -7.27 29.54 -25.30
CA TYR A 258 -8.59 29.11 -25.72
C TYR A 258 -8.72 29.06 -27.25
N ARG A 259 -9.17 27.92 -27.78
CA ARG A 259 -9.33 27.64 -29.22
C ARG A 259 -10.68 26.95 -29.50
N ARG A 260 -11.32 27.27 -30.62
CA ARG A 260 -12.54 26.65 -31.12
C ARG A 260 -12.49 26.52 -32.66
N ILE A 261 -13.26 25.58 -33.20
CA ILE A 261 -13.43 25.40 -34.65
C ILE A 261 -13.89 26.70 -35.31
N PHE A 262 -13.28 27.04 -36.45
CA PHE A 262 -13.52 28.28 -37.20
C PHE A 262 -13.19 29.58 -36.44
N ASN A 263 -12.26 29.55 -35.49
CA ASN A 263 -11.80 30.76 -34.82
C ASN A 263 -11.16 31.74 -35.82
N ASN A 264 -11.55 33.01 -35.71
CA ASN A 264 -10.80 34.12 -36.28
C ASN A 264 -9.65 34.47 -35.32
N LYS A 265 -8.58 35.12 -35.81
CA LYS A 265 -7.48 35.58 -34.92
C LYS A 265 -8.00 36.42 -33.74
N SER A 266 -9.09 37.16 -33.93
CA SER A 266 -9.75 37.97 -32.91
C SER A 266 -10.56 37.19 -31.87
N SER A 267 -10.79 35.89 -32.03
CA SER A 267 -11.53 35.04 -31.07
C SER A 267 -10.63 34.12 -30.25
N VAL A 268 -9.33 34.12 -30.51
CA VAL A 268 -8.33 33.42 -29.69
C VAL A 268 -8.06 34.25 -28.44
N ARG A 269 -7.97 33.60 -27.28
CA ARG A 269 -7.57 34.22 -26.02
C ARG A 269 -6.39 33.47 -25.45
N ARG A 270 -5.33 34.19 -25.10
CA ARG A 270 -4.09 33.63 -24.57
C ARG A 270 -3.78 34.23 -23.19
N LEU A 271 -3.35 33.39 -22.27
CA LEU A 271 -2.80 33.73 -20.97
C LEU A 271 -1.38 33.19 -20.85
N ALA A 272 -0.53 33.91 -20.14
CA ALA A 272 0.74 33.37 -19.64
C ALA A 272 0.54 32.69 -18.28
N ILE A 273 1.41 31.74 -17.92
CA ILE A 273 1.36 31.05 -16.64
C ILE A 273 2.15 31.88 -15.61
N PRO A 274 1.55 32.30 -14.47
CA PRO A 274 2.26 33.05 -13.45
C PRO A 274 3.49 32.31 -12.92
N ARG A 275 4.58 33.06 -12.69
CA ARG A 275 5.86 32.57 -12.21
C ARG A 275 6.01 32.86 -10.71
N ARG A 276 6.64 31.95 -9.96
CA ARG A 276 6.95 32.19 -8.55
C ARG A 276 7.91 33.36 -8.41
N GLU A 277 7.64 34.24 -7.45
CA GLU A 277 8.56 35.24 -6.97
C GLU A 277 9.32 34.72 -5.73
N GLY A 278 10.63 35.00 -5.66
CA GLY A 278 11.44 34.59 -4.51
C GLY A 278 12.94 34.69 -4.78
N ALA A 279 13.73 34.78 -3.71
CA ALA A 279 15.19 34.91 -3.81
C ALA A 279 15.89 33.70 -4.45
N THR A 280 15.29 32.51 -4.32
CA THR A 280 15.83 31.23 -4.82
C THR A 280 15.19 30.79 -6.15
N GLU A 281 14.16 31.48 -6.62
CA GLU A 281 13.44 31.13 -7.85
C GLU A 281 14.08 31.82 -9.06
N ASP A 282 14.20 31.09 -10.18
CA ASP A 282 14.63 31.70 -11.44
C ASP A 282 13.44 32.47 -12.06
N PRO A 283 13.52 33.81 -12.19
CA PRO A 283 12.44 34.61 -12.76
C PRO A 283 12.18 34.30 -14.24
N ASN A 284 13.15 33.70 -14.93
CA ASN A 284 13.04 33.36 -16.35
C ASN A 284 12.51 31.95 -16.61
N ARG A 285 12.41 31.09 -15.58
CA ARG A 285 11.93 29.72 -15.74
C ARG A 285 10.45 29.73 -16.16
N LYS A 286 10.16 29.11 -17.29
CA LYS A 286 8.80 28.87 -17.76
C LYS A 286 8.25 27.60 -17.12
N ARG A 287 6.93 27.53 -16.97
CA ARG A 287 6.22 26.36 -16.40
C ARG A 287 5.25 25.78 -17.41
N MET A 288 4.88 24.52 -17.23
CA MET A 288 3.82 23.85 -17.98
C MET A 288 2.72 23.36 -17.03
N ILE A 289 1.52 23.16 -17.59
CA ILE A 289 0.41 22.50 -16.88
C ILE A 289 0.56 20.99 -16.99
N VAL A 290 0.51 20.28 -15.86
CA VAL A 290 0.70 18.82 -15.78
C VAL A 290 -0.60 18.07 -15.47
N ALA A 291 -1.49 18.68 -14.69
CA ALA A 291 -2.78 18.13 -14.33
C ALA A 291 -3.85 19.23 -14.25
N GLY A 292 -5.11 18.85 -14.34
CA GLY A 292 -6.19 19.78 -14.13
C GLY A 292 -7.56 19.13 -14.18
N THR A 293 -8.56 19.87 -13.72
CA THR A 293 -9.92 19.36 -13.63
C THR A 293 -10.94 20.47 -13.83
N LEU A 294 -12.06 20.12 -14.44
CA LEU A 294 -13.17 21.01 -14.72
C LEU A 294 -14.25 20.81 -13.66
N TYR A 295 -14.70 21.91 -13.04
CA TYR A 295 -15.85 21.91 -12.15
C TYR A 295 -16.96 22.79 -12.70
N SER A 296 -18.18 22.27 -12.71
CA SER A 296 -19.38 22.99 -13.16
C SER A 296 -20.33 23.20 -12.00
N LEU A 297 -20.73 24.46 -11.78
CA LEU A 297 -21.62 24.89 -10.72
C LEU A 297 -23.10 24.68 -11.11
N LYS A 298 -23.97 24.63 -10.10
CA LYS A 298 -25.43 24.62 -10.29
C LYS A 298 -25.88 26.01 -10.75
N GLY A 299 -25.84 26.25 -12.06
CA GLY A 299 -26.15 27.55 -12.66
C GLY A 299 -25.62 27.74 -14.08
N GLY A 300 -24.67 26.90 -14.51
CA GLY A 300 -24.06 26.97 -15.84
C GLY A 300 -22.63 27.50 -15.81
N ASP A 301 -22.24 28.21 -14.75
CA ASP A 301 -20.87 28.65 -14.53
C ASP A 301 -19.92 27.48 -14.29
N PHE A 302 -18.66 27.65 -14.68
CA PHE A 302 -17.63 26.63 -14.51
C PHE A 302 -16.26 27.27 -14.33
N PHE A 303 -15.35 26.52 -13.70
CA PHE A 303 -13.95 26.89 -13.54
C PHE A 303 -13.07 25.65 -13.63
N TYR A 304 -11.76 25.88 -13.75
CA TYR A 304 -10.76 24.84 -13.72
C TYR A 304 -9.85 25.04 -12.51
N LEU A 305 -9.38 23.93 -11.95
CA LEU A 305 -8.14 23.92 -11.19
C LEU A 305 -7.07 23.32 -12.10
N LEU A 306 -6.04 24.10 -12.43
CA LEU A 306 -4.92 23.70 -13.28
C LEU A 306 -3.63 23.71 -12.47
N GLN A 307 -2.89 22.62 -12.48
CA GLN A 307 -1.67 22.46 -11.70
C GLN A 307 -0.42 22.56 -12.58
N THR A 308 0.59 23.31 -12.11
CA THR A 308 1.91 23.39 -12.74
C THR A 308 2.82 22.24 -12.33
N GLU A 309 3.95 22.08 -13.02
CA GLU A 309 5.01 21.13 -12.66
C GLU A 309 5.68 21.38 -11.28
N ASP A 310 5.45 22.55 -10.67
CA ASP A 310 5.93 22.87 -9.31
C ASP A 310 4.88 22.55 -8.23
N GLY A 311 3.69 22.11 -8.61
CA GLY A 311 2.58 21.80 -7.70
C GLY A 311 1.60 22.96 -7.46
N ASP A 312 1.87 24.15 -8.02
CA ASP A 312 1.00 25.32 -7.87
C ASP A 312 -0.32 25.11 -8.61
N VAL A 313 -1.43 25.26 -7.90
CA VAL A 313 -2.79 25.16 -8.47
C VAL A 313 -3.32 26.55 -8.76
N PHE A 314 -3.81 26.75 -9.97
CA PHE A 314 -4.45 27.97 -10.40
C PHE A 314 -5.93 27.74 -10.70
N LYS A 315 -6.77 28.65 -10.22
CA LYS A 315 -8.17 28.75 -10.63
C LYS A 315 -8.23 29.50 -11.96
N LEU A 316 -8.73 28.84 -13.00
CA LEU A 316 -9.00 29.47 -14.30
C LEU A 316 -10.50 29.60 -14.52
N THR A 317 -10.94 30.82 -14.85
CA THR A 317 -12.33 31.13 -15.19
C THR A 317 -12.43 31.62 -16.63
N VAL A 318 -13.58 31.36 -17.25
CA VAL A 318 -13.86 31.74 -18.63
C VAL A 318 -15.09 32.63 -18.66
N ASP A 319 -14.90 33.90 -19.00
CA ASP A 319 -15.99 34.86 -19.15
C ASP A 319 -16.56 34.72 -20.57
N ALA A 320 -17.75 34.14 -20.67
CA ALA A 320 -18.39 33.84 -21.96
C ALA A 320 -19.86 34.31 -22.02
N PRO A 321 -20.14 35.63 -21.94
CA PRO A 321 -21.51 36.13 -22.07
C PRO A 321 -22.09 35.70 -23.43
N ASN A 322 -23.31 35.15 -23.40
CA ASN A 322 -24.01 34.63 -24.58
C ASN A 322 -23.24 33.55 -25.38
N GLY A 323 -22.35 32.78 -24.73
CA GLY A 323 -21.62 31.69 -25.36
C GLY A 323 -20.44 32.13 -26.25
N THR A 324 -20.01 33.39 -26.18
CA THR A 324 -18.79 33.89 -26.83
C THR A 324 -17.75 34.24 -25.78
N VAL A 325 -16.56 33.66 -25.86
CA VAL A 325 -15.48 33.91 -24.88
C VAL A 325 -14.91 35.30 -25.08
N GLU A 326 -15.09 36.17 -24.09
CA GLU A 326 -14.55 37.52 -24.06
C GLU A 326 -13.17 37.54 -23.40
N ASN A 327 -13.01 36.89 -22.25
CA ASN A 327 -11.75 36.82 -21.53
C ASN A 327 -11.61 35.47 -20.82
N ILE A 328 -10.36 35.07 -20.63
CA ILE A 328 -10.01 34.01 -19.67
C ILE A 328 -9.16 34.65 -18.58
N LYS A 329 -9.36 34.22 -17.33
CA LYS A 329 -8.66 34.75 -16.15
C LYS A 329 -8.00 33.63 -15.37
N ILE A 330 -6.84 33.91 -14.81
CA ILE A 330 -6.10 32.98 -13.97
C ILE A 330 -5.73 33.65 -12.64
N LYS A 331 -5.98 32.93 -11.54
CA LYS A 331 -5.66 33.35 -10.17
C LYS A 331 -5.00 32.19 -9.43
N TYR A 332 -3.98 32.48 -8.63
CA TYR A 332 -3.37 31.47 -7.76
C TYR A 332 -4.41 30.97 -6.75
N PHE A 333 -4.52 29.66 -6.59
CA PHE A 333 -5.48 29.02 -5.71
C PHE A 333 -4.82 28.55 -4.43
N ASP A 334 -3.95 27.53 -4.51
CA ASP A 334 -3.15 26.98 -3.43
C ASP A 334 -2.02 26.12 -4.04
N THR A 335 -1.06 25.66 -3.23
CA THR A 335 -0.02 24.71 -3.67
C THR A 335 -0.29 23.36 -3.04
N ILE A 336 -0.40 22.32 -3.87
CA ILE A 336 -0.53 20.92 -3.42
C ILE A 336 0.56 20.09 -4.11
N PRO A 337 0.87 18.88 -3.63
CA PRO A 337 1.88 18.06 -4.30
C PRO A 337 1.49 17.75 -5.74
N VAL A 338 2.49 17.57 -6.61
CA VAL A 338 2.27 17.28 -8.04
C VAL A 338 1.41 16.02 -8.19
N THR A 339 0.34 16.13 -8.98
CA THR A 339 -0.65 15.06 -9.15
C THR A 339 -0.66 14.49 -10.56
N THR A 340 -1.00 13.22 -10.68
CA THR A 340 -1.41 12.59 -11.96
C THR A 340 -2.85 12.94 -12.31
N SER A 341 -3.70 13.18 -11.31
CA SER A 341 -5.11 13.51 -11.49
C SER A 341 -5.67 14.27 -10.29
N ILE A 342 -6.53 15.26 -10.57
CA ILE A 342 -7.28 16.02 -9.57
C ILE A 342 -8.77 15.74 -9.74
N CYS A 343 -9.43 15.31 -8.67
CA CYS A 343 -10.86 15.01 -8.68
C CYS A 343 -11.59 15.92 -7.68
N ILE A 344 -12.41 16.85 -8.20
CA ILE A 344 -13.32 17.64 -7.36
C ILE A 344 -14.65 16.91 -7.23
N LEU A 345 -15.11 16.71 -5.99
CA LEU A 345 -16.39 16.10 -5.67
C LEU A 345 -17.42 17.19 -5.35
N ARG A 346 -18.67 16.98 -5.76
CA ARG A 346 -19.83 17.82 -5.39
C ARG A 346 -20.06 17.92 -3.89
N ALA A 347 -19.49 16.98 -3.12
CA ALA A 347 -19.54 16.99 -1.66
C ALA A 347 -18.59 18.01 -1.02
N GLY A 348 -17.84 18.79 -1.80
CA GLY A 348 -16.90 19.81 -1.31
C GLY A 348 -15.53 19.26 -0.94
N PHE A 349 -15.06 18.24 -1.66
CA PHE A 349 -13.74 17.65 -1.45
C PHE A 349 -12.92 17.65 -2.73
N VAL A 350 -11.61 17.73 -2.59
CA VAL A 350 -10.62 17.60 -3.68
C VAL A 350 -9.72 16.43 -3.37
N TYR A 351 -9.76 15.41 -4.24
CA TYR A 351 -8.85 14.28 -4.18
C TYR A 351 -7.64 14.53 -5.07
N ALA A 352 -6.46 14.45 -4.48
CA ALA A 352 -5.17 14.62 -5.13
C ALA A 352 -4.46 13.27 -5.28
N ALA A 353 -4.50 12.70 -6.49
CA ALA A 353 -3.71 11.52 -6.83
C ALA A 353 -2.25 11.93 -7.07
N CYS A 354 -1.44 11.96 -6.02
CA CYS A 354 -0.06 12.42 -6.10
C CYS A 354 0.81 11.50 -6.98
N GLU A 355 1.70 12.06 -7.80
CA GLU A 355 2.62 11.26 -8.64
C GLU A 355 3.62 10.44 -7.82
N SER A 356 3.90 10.92 -6.60
CA SER A 356 4.86 10.39 -5.63
C SER A 356 4.36 10.70 -4.22
N GLY A 357 4.64 9.79 -3.29
CA GLY A 357 4.18 9.87 -1.91
C GLY A 357 2.68 9.64 -1.76
N ASP A 358 2.16 10.04 -0.60
CA ASP A 358 0.78 9.77 -0.17
C ASP A 358 -0.25 10.52 -1.02
N ARG A 359 -1.43 9.91 -1.16
CA ARG A 359 -2.60 10.50 -1.83
C ARG A 359 -3.38 11.29 -0.80
N ILE A 360 -3.86 12.48 -1.13
CA ILE A 360 -4.40 13.41 -0.11
C ILE A 360 -5.84 13.79 -0.45
N LEU A 361 -6.71 13.75 0.56
CA LEU A 361 -8.04 14.37 0.53
C LEU A 361 -7.95 15.77 1.12
N TYR A 362 -8.43 16.74 0.37
CA TYR A 362 -8.64 18.10 0.87
C TYR A 362 -10.13 18.40 0.97
N GLU A 363 -10.54 19.09 2.04
CA GLU A 363 -11.82 19.77 2.13
C GLU A 363 -11.71 21.14 1.46
N LEU A 364 -12.73 21.51 0.69
CA LEU A 364 -12.81 22.78 -0.02
C LEU A 364 -13.49 23.82 0.88
N GLU A 365 -12.70 24.65 1.55
CA GLU A 365 -13.15 25.74 2.43
C GLU A 365 -13.77 26.89 1.63
N SER A 366 -13.07 27.29 0.56
CA SER A 366 -13.39 28.47 -0.23
C SER A 366 -13.17 28.19 -1.73
N LEU A 367 -13.86 28.94 -2.59
CA LEU A 367 -13.64 28.89 -4.04
C LEU A 367 -12.48 29.78 -4.51
N GLY A 368 -11.70 30.37 -3.62
CA GLY A 368 -10.51 31.17 -3.93
C GLY A 368 -10.78 32.59 -4.41
N ASP A 369 -12.03 33.07 -4.30
CA ASP A 369 -12.39 34.42 -4.74
C ASP A 369 -11.99 35.50 -3.72
N GLU A 370 -11.94 35.15 -2.43
CA GLU A 370 -11.74 36.09 -1.31
C GLU A 370 -10.27 36.43 -1.01
N THR A 371 -9.31 35.76 -1.66
CA THR A 371 -7.88 35.99 -1.41
C THR A 371 -7.35 37.22 -2.16
N ASP A 372 -6.37 37.91 -1.59
CA ASP A 372 -5.71 39.09 -2.20
C ASP A 372 -4.69 38.75 -3.31
N ASP A 373 -4.72 37.51 -3.82
CA ASP A 373 -3.80 37.08 -4.88
C ASP A 373 -4.08 37.79 -6.22
N PRO A 374 -3.05 38.13 -7.02
CA PRO A 374 -3.23 38.83 -8.28
C PRO A 374 -4.02 38.01 -9.31
N VAL A 375 -4.90 38.69 -10.03
CA VAL A 375 -5.69 38.11 -11.14
C VAL A 375 -5.12 38.61 -12.47
N PHE A 376 -4.80 37.67 -13.36
CA PHE A 376 -4.30 37.97 -14.69
C PHE A 376 -5.35 37.63 -15.74
N GLU A 377 -5.53 38.50 -16.73
CA GLU A 377 -6.55 38.37 -17.77
C GLU A 377 -5.93 38.29 -19.17
N SER A 378 -6.60 37.60 -20.10
CA SER A 378 -6.09 37.41 -21.47
C SER A 378 -5.88 38.70 -22.26
N SER A 379 -6.53 39.80 -21.87
CA SER A 379 -6.35 41.12 -22.48
C SER A 379 -4.94 41.70 -22.29
N GLN A 380 -4.20 41.22 -21.29
CA GLN A 380 -2.86 41.67 -20.93
C GLN A 380 -1.76 41.02 -21.78
N PHE A 381 -2.08 39.94 -22.50
CA PHE A 381 -1.10 39.12 -23.21
C PHE A 381 -1.35 39.08 -24.71
N PRO A 382 -0.30 39.10 -25.55
CA PRO A 382 -0.45 38.98 -26.98
C PRO A 382 -0.89 37.56 -27.37
N VAL A 383 -1.79 37.49 -28.37
CA VAL A 383 -2.27 36.22 -28.94
C VAL A 383 -1.15 35.46 -29.64
N ASP A 384 -0.21 36.19 -30.26
CA ASP A 384 0.98 35.61 -30.88
C ASP A 384 1.93 35.06 -29.80
N PRO A 385 2.24 33.76 -29.80
CA PRO A 385 3.18 33.16 -28.84
C PRO A 385 4.60 33.74 -28.91
N GLU A 386 5.02 34.26 -30.08
CA GLU A 386 6.37 34.80 -30.29
C GLU A 386 6.49 36.27 -29.84
N ALA A 387 5.37 36.96 -29.59
CA ALA A 387 5.38 38.35 -29.16
C ALA A 387 5.82 38.47 -27.69
N SER A 388 6.69 39.44 -27.42
CA SER A 388 7.18 39.73 -26.06
C SER A 388 6.08 40.30 -25.16
N PHE A 389 6.07 39.90 -23.89
CA PHE A 389 5.17 40.42 -22.86
C PHE A 389 5.90 40.48 -21.51
N ALA A 390 5.35 41.23 -20.55
CA ALA A 390 5.86 41.27 -19.19
C ALA A 390 5.41 40.00 -18.43
N PRO A 391 6.34 39.18 -17.88
CA PRO A 391 5.97 37.95 -17.20
C PRO A 391 5.07 38.23 -15.97
N PRO A 392 3.96 37.48 -15.79
CA PRO A 392 3.16 37.57 -14.57
C PRO A 392 3.86 36.85 -13.41
N PHE A 393 3.82 37.44 -12.21
CA PHE A 393 4.43 36.89 -11.00
C PHE A 393 3.40 36.72 -9.87
N PHE A 394 3.58 35.72 -9.03
CA PHE A 394 2.81 35.49 -7.81
C PHE A 394 3.71 34.96 -6.70
N ARG A 395 3.25 35.09 -5.45
CA ARG A 395 3.96 34.58 -4.27
C ARG A 395 3.22 33.35 -3.70
N PRO A 396 3.87 32.18 -3.64
CA PRO A 396 3.30 31.02 -2.95
C PRO A 396 3.00 31.33 -1.48
N ARG A 397 1.94 30.72 -0.96
CA ARG A 397 1.50 30.83 0.43
C ARG A 397 0.91 29.51 0.89
N ALA A 398 0.86 29.32 2.22
CA ALA A 398 0.20 28.18 2.84
C ALA A 398 -1.26 28.03 2.39
N LEU A 399 -1.81 26.84 2.58
CA LEU A 399 -3.18 26.53 2.17
C LEU A 399 -4.19 27.47 2.85
N VAL A 400 -5.06 28.06 2.06
CA VAL A 400 -6.18 28.92 2.55
C VAL A 400 -7.52 28.41 2.02
N ASN A 401 -7.55 27.88 0.80
CA ASN A 401 -8.78 27.41 0.16
C ASN A 401 -9.02 25.91 0.37
N LEU A 402 -7.97 25.18 0.76
CA LEU A 402 -7.99 23.74 1.00
C LEU A 402 -7.53 23.41 2.43
N THR A 403 -8.21 22.47 3.07
CA THR A 403 -7.77 21.91 4.36
C THR A 403 -7.49 20.42 4.16
N ALA A 404 -6.28 19.94 4.46
CA ALA A 404 -5.97 18.52 4.38
C ALA A 404 -6.76 17.73 5.44
N VAL A 405 -7.54 16.74 5.00
CA VAL A 405 -8.42 15.93 5.87
C VAL A 405 -7.75 14.61 6.21
N GLU A 406 -7.32 13.87 5.18
CA GLU A 406 -6.76 12.53 5.31
C GLU A 406 -5.70 12.31 4.23
N ALA A 407 -4.61 11.64 4.60
CA ALA A 407 -3.58 11.18 3.68
C ALA A 407 -3.61 9.65 3.64
N MET A 408 -3.86 9.08 2.46
CA MET A 408 -3.81 7.64 2.24
C MET A 408 -2.36 7.22 1.95
N PRO A 409 -1.76 6.36 2.81
CA PRO A 409 -0.37 5.95 2.66
C PRO A 409 -0.04 5.37 1.29
N SER A 410 1.13 5.72 0.78
CA SER A 410 1.68 5.23 -0.47
C SER A 410 3.18 5.00 -0.34
N LEU A 411 3.64 3.83 -0.78
CA LEU A 411 5.05 3.49 -0.82
C LEU A 411 5.73 3.95 -2.12
N ASN A 412 4.98 4.56 -3.05
CA ASN A 412 5.51 4.97 -4.36
C ASN A 412 6.31 6.29 -4.27
N PRO A 413 7.48 6.40 -4.91
CA PRO A 413 8.29 5.31 -5.45
C PRO A 413 9.12 4.62 -4.36
N ILE A 414 9.18 3.29 -4.33
CA ILE A 414 10.19 2.59 -3.50
C ILE A 414 11.53 2.66 -4.22
N MET A 415 12.57 3.10 -3.52
CA MET A 415 13.93 3.19 -4.07
C MET A 415 14.83 2.05 -3.60
N ASP A 416 14.62 1.54 -2.39
CA ASP A 416 15.31 0.40 -1.81
C ASP A 416 14.48 -0.22 -0.67
N MET A 417 14.76 -1.48 -0.33
CA MET A 417 14.07 -2.24 0.71
C MET A 417 15.04 -3.18 1.42
N GLU A 418 14.86 -3.30 2.74
CA GLU A 418 15.59 -4.24 3.59
C GLU A 418 14.64 -4.80 4.65
N VAL A 419 14.58 -6.13 4.74
CA VAL A 419 13.87 -6.85 5.80
C VAL A 419 14.87 -7.24 6.87
N ALA A 420 14.70 -6.67 8.06
CA ALA A 420 15.58 -6.86 9.19
C ALA A 420 14.78 -6.80 10.50
N ASN A 421 15.39 -7.22 11.61
CA ASN A 421 14.76 -7.16 12.94
C ASN A 421 15.63 -6.43 13.97
N PRO A 422 16.04 -5.17 13.73
CA PRO A 422 16.84 -4.41 14.69
C PRO A 422 16.05 -4.08 15.96
N ALA A 423 14.72 -4.07 15.91
CA ALA A 423 13.86 -3.85 17.08
C ALA A 423 13.70 -5.12 17.96
N LEU A 424 14.20 -6.27 17.51
CA LEU A 424 14.09 -7.56 18.21
C LEU A 424 12.63 -7.95 18.54
N GLU A 425 11.68 -7.55 17.69
CA GLU A 425 10.28 -7.96 17.79
C GLU A 425 10.10 -9.42 17.33
N ASP A 426 8.95 -10.05 17.60
CA ASP A 426 8.70 -11.45 17.22
C ASP A 426 8.78 -11.70 15.70
N ALA A 427 8.42 -10.69 14.89
CA ALA A 427 8.49 -10.72 13.44
C ALA A 427 9.42 -9.59 12.93
N PRO A 428 10.19 -9.82 11.85
CA PRO A 428 11.01 -8.78 11.26
C PRO A 428 10.17 -7.67 10.63
N GLN A 429 10.71 -6.46 10.61
CA GLN A 429 10.10 -5.32 9.97
C GLN A 429 10.60 -5.17 8.53
N ILE A 430 9.80 -4.52 7.70
CA ILE A 430 10.17 -4.19 6.32
C ILE A 430 10.50 -2.70 6.28
N TYR A 431 11.77 -2.38 6.11
CA TYR A 431 12.25 -1.02 5.93
C TYR A 431 12.26 -0.67 4.46
N THR A 432 11.73 0.50 4.11
CA THR A 432 11.74 1.03 2.75
C THR A 432 12.14 2.49 2.76
N ILE A 433 12.85 2.92 1.72
CA ILE A 433 13.07 4.33 1.43
C ILE A 433 12.25 4.71 0.20
N ASN A 434 11.42 5.74 0.32
CA ASN A 434 10.45 6.10 -0.70
C ASN A 434 10.20 7.61 -0.80
N GLY A 435 9.38 8.00 -1.78
CA GLY A 435 9.03 9.39 -2.04
C GLY A 435 10.07 10.13 -2.88
N THR A 436 9.83 11.42 -3.11
CA THR A 436 10.68 12.28 -3.94
C THR A 436 10.84 13.66 -3.33
N GLY A 437 12.05 14.22 -3.43
CA GLY A 437 12.38 15.55 -2.90
C GLY A 437 12.07 15.70 -1.43
N GLY A 438 11.50 16.85 -1.04
CA GLY A 438 11.16 17.15 0.36
C GLY A 438 10.05 16.26 0.95
N ARG A 439 9.34 15.48 0.12
CA ARG A 439 8.31 14.52 0.54
C ARG A 439 8.83 13.08 0.61
N SER A 440 10.15 12.91 0.67
CA SER A 440 10.77 11.60 0.82
C SER A 440 10.64 11.11 2.26
N SER A 441 10.55 9.80 2.46
CA SER A 441 10.46 9.20 3.79
C SER A 441 11.15 7.85 3.87
N PHE A 442 11.68 7.55 5.06
CA PHE A 442 12.06 6.22 5.49
C PHE A 442 10.85 5.61 6.20
N ARG A 443 10.35 4.48 5.72
CA ARG A 443 9.15 3.83 6.28
C ARG A 443 9.45 2.45 6.84
N THR A 444 8.97 2.22 8.05
CA THR A 444 8.90 0.91 8.70
C THR A 444 7.50 0.35 8.48
N THR A 445 7.40 -0.75 7.74
CA THR A 445 6.13 -1.46 7.53
C THR A 445 6.08 -2.68 8.44
N ARG A 446 4.97 -2.83 9.17
CA ARG A 446 4.69 -3.99 10.03
C ARG A 446 3.45 -4.71 9.55
N ASN A 447 3.46 -6.04 9.65
CA ASN A 447 2.24 -6.84 9.58
C ASN A 447 1.49 -6.64 10.89
N ALA A 448 0.43 -5.84 10.85
CA ALA A 448 -0.32 -5.44 12.02
C ALA A 448 -1.63 -4.75 11.62
N LEU A 449 -2.69 -4.97 12.39
CA LEU A 449 -3.84 -4.06 12.38
C LEU A 449 -3.50 -2.78 13.13
N GLU A 450 -3.91 -1.65 12.56
CA GLU A 450 -3.87 -0.37 13.24
C GLU A 450 -4.94 -0.31 14.33
N VAL A 451 -4.57 0.20 15.49
CA VAL A 451 -5.45 0.35 16.64
C VAL A 451 -5.58 1.84 16.95
N LEU A 452 -6.83 2.30 17.08
CA LEU A 452 -7.13 3.67 17.45
C LEU A 452 -7.44 3.74 18.95
N ASP A 453 -6.54 4.38 19.70
CA ASP A 453 -6.72 4.65 21.12
C ASP A 453 -7.76 5.73 21.35
N LEU A 454 -8.80 5.40 22.12
CA LEU A 454 -9.90 6.30 22.47
C LEU A 454 -9.68 6.92 23.85
N ILE A 455 -9.32 6.09 24.84
CA ILE A 455 -9.10 6.52 26.24
C ILE A 455 -7.87 5.82 26.81
N GLU A 456 -7.07 6.58 27.55
CA GLU A 456 -5.98 6.10 28.39
C GLU A 456 -6.13 6.70 29.79
N SER A 457 -6.22 5.85 30.81
CA SER A 457 -6.41 6.26 32.19
C SER A 457 -5.50 5.48 33.14
N PRO A 458 -4.72 6.16 34.00
CA PRO A 458 -3.87 5.49 34.97
C PRO A 458 -4.71 4.85 36.09
N LEU A 459 -4.34 3.64 36.47
CA LEU A 459 -4.91 2.91 37.60
C LEU A 459 -4.04 3.06 38.85
N PRO A 460 -4.65 3.06 40.05
CA PRO A 460 -3.92 3.20 41.30
C PRO A 460 -3.01 2.00 41.61
N GLN A 461 -3.36 0.82 41.08
CA GLN A 461 -2.64 -0.43 41.24
C GLN A 461 -2.78 -1.27 39.97
N ASN A 462 -1.89 -2.26 39.81
CA ASN A 462 -1.95 -3.16 38.67
C ASN A 462 -3.23 -4.01 38.71
N ALA A 463 -4.01 -3.94 37.64
CA ALA A 463 -5.15 -4.81 37.42
C ALA A 463 -4.73 -6.10 36.70
N SER A 464 -5.26 -7.24 37.14
CA SER A 464 -5.06 -8.52 36.47
C SER A 464 -6.07 -8.74 35.36
N ASP A 465 -7.33 -8.38 35.62
CA ASP A 465 -8.46 -8.68 34.76
C ASP A 465 -9.49 -7.54 34.76
N VAL A 466 -10.22 -7.40 33.66
CA VAL A 466 -11.24 -6.35 33.43
C VAL A 466 -12.47 -6.96 32.79
N TRP A 467 -13.65 -6.52 33.24
CA TRP A 467 -14.95 -6.84 32.66
C TRP A 467 -15.79 -5.59 32.55
N THR A 468 -16.67 -5.55 31.56
CA THR A 468 -17.81 -4.63 31.55
C THR A 468 -19.09 -5.44 31.68
N THR A 469 -20.10 -4.85 32.29
CA THR A 469 -21.41 -5.47 32.39
C THR A 469 -22.52 -4.44 32.35
N LYS A 470 -23.60 -4.85 31.70
CA LYS A 470 -24.92 -4.23 31.74
C LYS A 470 -25.62 -4.60 33.04
N LEU A 471 -26.57 -3.78 33.49
CA LEU A 471 -27.39 -4.08 34.67
C LEU A 471 -28.49 -5.07 34.31
N THR A 472 -29.12 -4.84 33.16
CA THR A 472 -30.16 -5.72 32.60
C THR A 472 -29.77 -6.24 31.22
N SER A 473 -30.39 -7.34 30.82
CA SER A 473 -30.18 -7.92 29.48
C SER A 473 -30.72 -7.03 28.34
N GLU A 474 -31.65 -6.11 28.63
CA GLU A 474 -32.25 -5.20 27.66
C GLU A 474 -31.46 -3.90 27.45
N ASP A 475 -30.50 -3.59 28.34
CA ASP A 475 -29.72 -2.36 28.24
C ASP A 475 -28.85 -2.38 26.97
N GLU A 476 -28.78 -1.24 26.26
CA GLU A 476 -27.90 -1.14 25.08
C GLU A 476 -26.44 -0.88 25.47
N THR A 477 -26.21 -0.15 26.58
CA THR A 477 -24.88 0.32 27.02
C THR A 477 -24.44 -0.34 28.31
N ASP A 478 -23.14 -0.55 28.45
CA ASP A 478 -22.52 -1.01 29.70
C ASP A 478 -22.64 0.07 30.78
N THR A 479 -22.93 -0.34 32.01
CA THR A 479 -23.05 0.58 33.16
C THR A 479 -21.89 0.45 34.15
N LEU A 480 -21.27 -0.73 34.21
CA LEU A 480 -20.21 -1.03 35.18
C LEU A 480 -18.94 -1.50 34.49
N ILE A 481 -17.80 -1.04 35.00
CA ILE A 481 -16.47 -1.61 34.74
C ILE A 481 -16.01 -2.27 36.03
N VAL A 482 -15.68 -3.56 35.97
CA VAL A 482 -15.16 -4.32 37.12
C VAL A 482 -13.70 -4.66 36.88
N LEU A 483 -12.84 -4.27 37.81
CA LEU A 483 -11.39 -4.48 37.77
C LEU A 483 -10.97 -5.40 38.91
N CYS A 484 -10.24 -6.47 38.58
CA CYS A 484 -9.58 -7.29 39.59
C CYS A 484 -8.18 -6.74 39.86
N LEU A 485 -7.96 -6.20 41.05
CA LEU A 485 -6.67 -5.77 41.58
C LEU A 485 -6.07 -6.87 42.47
N HIS A 486 -4.85 -6.68 42.97
CA HIS A 486 -4.22 -7.66 43.86
C HIS A 486 -4.97 -7.79 45.20
N SER A 487 -5.74 -8.86 45.37
CA SER A 487 -6.57 -9.12 46.57
C SER A 487 -7.72 -8.13 46.79
N ARG A 488 -8.13 -7.37 45.76
CA ARG A 488 -9.26 -6.43 45.81
C ARG A 488 -10.02 -6.40 44.48
N THR A 489 -11.33 -6.27 44.51
CA THR A 489 -12.16 -5.95 43.34
C THR A 489 -12.59 -4.49 43.40
N LEU A 490 -12.33 -3.75 42.34
CA LEU A 490 -12.73 -2.35 42.16
C LEU A 490 -13.88 -2.29 41.14
N VAL A 491 -14.95 -1.60 41.47
CA VAL A 491 -16.11 -1.43 40.58
C VAL A 491 -16.24 0.05 40.27
N LEU A 492 -16.29 0.38 38.98
CA LEU A 492 -16.48 1.73 38.48
C LEU A 492 -17.83 1.83 37.77
N LYS A 493 -18.51 2.95 37.91
CA LYS A 493 -19.73 3.28 37.18
C LYS A 493 -19.39 4.12 35.96
N ILE A 494 -20.00 3.78 34.83
CA ILE A 494 -19.92 4.53 33.59
C ILE A 494 -21.05 5.58 33.60
N GLY A 495 -20.69 6.86 33.64
CA GLY A 495 -21.58 8.01 33.48
C GLY A 495 -20.95 9.05 32.55
N ASP A 496 -21.22 10.34 32.77
CA ASP A 496 -20.47 11.42 32.12
C ASP A 496 -18.99 11.40 32.50
N ASP A 497 -18.72 11.12 33.78
CA ASP A 497 -17.41 10.80 34.33
C ASP A 497 -17.40 9.36 34.87
N VAL A 498 -16.22 8.73 34.92
CA VAL A 498 -16.05 7.39 35.48
C VAL A 498 -15.74 7.49 36.97
N GLU A 499 -16.64 7.03 37.83
CA GLU A 499 -16.54 7.12 39.29
C GLU A 499 -16.50 5.75 39.97
N GLU A 500 -15.87 5.65 41.16
CA GLU A 500 -15.88 4.41 41.95
C GLU A 500 -17.28 4.15 42.52
N ALA A 501 -17.88 3.02 42.14
CA ALA A 501 -19.21 2.63 42.56
C ALA A 501 -19.16 2.00 43.95
N SER A 502 -20.06 2.43 44.84
CA SER A 502 -20.20 1.89 46.20
C SER A 502 -21.54 1.16 46.38
N ASN A 503 -21.62 0.25 47.34
CA ASN A 503 -22.84 -0.53 47.67
C ASN A 503 -23.44 -1.37 46.52
N THR A 504 -22.67 -1.69 45.49
CA THR A 504 -23.10 -2.49 44.32
C THR A 504 -23.43 -3.95 44.63
N GLY A 505 -23.08 -4.45 45.81
CA GLY A 505 -23.25 -5.85 46.19
C GLY A 505 -22.01 -6.70 45.89
N PHE A 506 -21.09 -6.26 45.02
CA PHE A 506 -19.81 -6.95 44.81
C PHE A 506 -18.99 -7.03 46.09
N LEU A 507 -18.26 -8.14 46.27
CA LEU A 507 -17.30 -8.31 47.36
C LEU A 507 -15.99 -7.59 47.01
N PRO A 508 -15.61 -6.52 47.74
CA PRO A 508 -14.41 -5.75 47.43
C PRO A 508 -13.13 -6.45 47.88
N ASP A 509 -13.16 -7.21 48.98
CA ASP A 509 -11.97 -7.81 49.62
C ASP A 509 -11.62 -9.22 49.11
N THR A 510 -11.99 -9.54 47.87
CA THR A 510 -11.65 -10.81 47.22
C THR A 510 -11.22 -10.59 45.77
N ASN A 511 -10.42 -11.51 45.24
CA ASN A 511 -10.19 -11.61 43.80
C ASN A 511 -11.47 -12.09 43.12
N THR A 512 -11.78 -11.49 41.97
CA THR A 512 -12.86 -11.91 41.08
C THR A 512 -12.27 -12.74 39.94
N LEU A 513 -12.88 -13.90 39.68
CA LEU A 513 -12.49 -14.81 38.60
C LEU A 513 -13.36 -14.61 37.34
N GLY A 514 -14.59 -14.12 37.52
CA GLY A 514 -15.50 -13.85 36.40
C GLY A 514 -16.69 -13.00 36.84
N VAL A 515 -17.17 -12.18 35.90
CA VAL A 515 -18.37 -11.35 36.05
C VAL A 515 -19.26 -11.60 34.85
N GLN A 516 -20.56 -11.77 35.08
CA GLN A 516 -21.52 -12.02 34.01
C GLN A 516 -22.89 -11.44 34.36
N GLN A 517 -23.51 -10.74 33.42
CA GLN A 517 -24.94 -10.43 33.46
C GLN A 517 -25.72 -11.73 33.23
N PHE A 518 -26.56 -12.10 34.18
CA PHE A 518 -27.23 -13.40 34.29
C PHE A 518 -28.75 -13.20 34.37
N GLY A 519 -29.52 -13.92 33.56
CA GLY A 519 -30.98 -13.74 33.49
C GLY A 519 -31.39 -12.37 32.95
N GLU A 520 -32.44 -11.78 33.50
CA GLU A 520 -32.99 -10.48 33.06
C GLU A 520 -32.31 -9.29 33.77
N ASP A 521 -32.18 -9.33 35.10
CA ASP A 521 -31.75 -8.20 35.95
C ASP A 521 -30.72 -8.59 37.03
N CYS A 522 -30.04 -9.73 36.85
CA CYS A 522 -29.06 -10.25 37.80
C CYS A 522 -27.63 -10.14 37.27
N ILE A 523 -26.67 -10.00 38.19
CA ILE A 523 -25.24 -10.04 37.90
C ILE A 523 -24.60 -11.05 38.86
N ILE A 524 -23.71 -11.88 38.34
CA ILE A 524 -22.92 -12.82 39.14
C ILE A 524 -21.46 -12.38 39.24
N GLN A 525 -20.91 -12.50 40.45
CA GLN A 525 -19.49 -12.39 40.73
C GLN A 525 -18.97 -13.76 41.17
N ILE A 526 -18.09 -14.35 40.37
CA ILE A 526 -17.42 -15.61 40.70
C ILE A 526 -16.10 -15.29 41.37
N HIS A 527 -15.82 -15.90 42.51
CA HIS A 527 -14.58 -15.72 43.27
C HIS A 527 -14.07 -17.06 43.82
N PRO A 528 -12.82 -17.18 44.28
CA PRO A 528 -12.26 -18.48 44.68
C PRO A 528 -13.04 -19.22 45.78
N LYS A 529 -13.85 -18.50 46.57
CA LYS A 529 -14.63 -19.03 47.70
C LYS A 529 -16.12 -19.19 47.40
N GLY A 530 -16.59 -18.96 46.18
CA GLY A 530 -18.03 -19.04 45.87
C GLY A 530 -18.49 -18.28 44.64
N ILE A 531 -19.82 -18.29 44.46
CA ILE A 531 -20.53 -17.47 43.47
C ILE A 531 -21.44 -16.54 44.27
N ARG A 532 -21.30 -15.23 44.05
CA ARG A 532 -22.23 -14.23 44.55
C ARG A 532 -23.20 -13.85 43.45
N HIS A 533 -24.49 -13.99 43.72
CA HIS A 533 -25.60 -13.62 42.85
C HIS A 533 -26.25 -12.33 43.38
N ILE A 534 -26.28 -11.29 42.54
CA ILE A 534 -26.76 -9.95 42.88
C ILE A 534 -27.94 -9.61 41.97
N GLN A 535 -29.10 -9.35 42.55
CA GLN A 535 -30.32 -9.04 41.80
C GLN A 535 -30.73 -7.58 41.93
N GLY A 536 -31.16 -6.96 40.82
CA GLY A 536 -31.80 -5.65 40.81
C GLY A 536 -30.87 -4.51 41.24
N ILE A 537 -29.64 -4.46 40.71
CA ILE A 537 -28.74 -3.32 40.94
C ILE A 537 -29.34 -2.08 40.28
N GLN A 538 -29.47 -1.00 41.04
CA GLN A 538 -29.98 0.28 40.58
C GLN A 538 -29.11 1.41 41.12
N PHE A 539 -28.97 2.49 40.37
CA PHE A 539 -28.30 3.72 40.79
C PHE A 539 -29.33 4.86 40.89
N PRO A 540 -29.95 5.06 42.07
CA PRO A 540 -30.92 6.13 42.26
C PRO A 540 -30.28 7.50 41.98
N ASN A 541 -31.01 8.38 41.28
CA ASN A 541 -30.55 9.72 40.89
C ASN A 541 -29.24 9.78 40.09
N ASP A 542 -28.82 8.65 39.52
CA ASP A 542 -27.55 8.53 38.82
C ASP A 542 -26.29 8.81 39.69
N ASP A 543 -26.40 8.67 41.01
CA ASP A 543 -25.26 8.76 41.93
C ASP A 543 -24.33 7.53 41.79
N ALA A 544 -23.10 7.60 42.33
CA ALA A 544 -22.16 6.48 42.39
C ALA A 544 -22.47 5.42 43.48
N SER A 545 -23.48 5.66 44.32
CA SER A 545 -23.93 4.68 45.33
C SER A 545 -25.11 3.87 44.78
N ALA A 546 -24.90 2.57 44.61
CA ALA A 546 -25.94 1.65 44.17
C ALA A 546 -26.85 1.18 45.31
N THR A 547 -28.02 0.66 44.93
CA THR A 547 -28.90 -0.18 45.74
C THR A 547 -29.13 -1.51 45.01
N HIS A 548 -29.38 -2.60 45.74
CA HIS A 548 -29.69 -3.92 45.16
C HIS A 548 -30.92 -4.52 45.85
N ALA A 549 -31.65 -5.40 45.15
CA ALA A 549 -32.87 -6.01 45.66
C ALA A 549 -32.61 -7.25 46.53
N SER A 550 -31.72 -8.14 46.09
CA SER A 550 -31.38 -9.38 46.81
C SER A 550 -29.93 -9.81 46.58
N LEU A 551 -29.37 -10.53 47.54
CA LEU A 551 -28.02 -11.13 47.48
C LEU A 551 -28.10 -12.59 47.89
N THR A 552 -27.56 -13.49 47.06
CA THR A 552 -27.46 -14.91 47.36
C THR A 552 -26.03 -15.39 47.12
N ASP A 553 -25.42 -16.02 48.12
CA ASP A 553 -24.05 -16.54 48.02
C ASP A 553 -24.06 -18.08 48.01
N TRP A 554 -23.46 -18.68 46.98
CA TRP A 554 -23.19 -20.11 46.91
C TRP A 554 -21.74 -20.38 47.32
N GLN A 555 -21.52 -21.39 48.17
CA GLN A 555 -20.18 -21.75 48.67
C GLN A 555 -19.78 -23.15 48.19
N PRO A 556 -18.51 -23.37 47.80
CA PRO A 556 -18.01 -24.67 47.42
C PRO A 556 -17.87 -25.60 48.65
N PRO A 557 -17.76 -26.92 48.44
CA PRO A 557 -17.49 -27.87 49.51
C PRO A 557 -16.21 -27.51 50.28
N ALA A 558 -16.17 -27.87 51.58
CA ALA A 558 -15.08 -27.50 52.47
C ALA A 558 -13.68 -27.84 51.90
N HIS A 559 -12.74 -26.90 52.04
CA HIS A 559 -11.35 -26.99 51.55
C HIS A 559 -11.17 -27.05 50.03
N ARG A 560 -12.21 -26.79 49.24
CA ARG A 560 -12.12 -26.66 47.78
C ARG A 560 -12.31 -25.20 47.37
N THR A 561 -11.59 -24.78 46.34
CA THR A 561 -11.71 -23.44 45.76
C THR A 561 -12.05 -23.54 44.28
N ILE A 562 -12.73 -22.52 43.76
CA ILE A 562 -12.97 -22.39 42.32
C ILE A 562 -11.65 -22.01 41.65
N VAL A 563 -11.28 -22.73 40.57
CA VAL A 563 -10.03 -22.50 39.82
C VAL A 563 -10.26 -22.00 38.39
N ALA A 564 -11.41 -22.31 37.79
CA ALA A 564 -11.83 -21.82 36.48
C ALA A 564 -13.36 -21.74 36.41
N CYS A 565 -13.88 -20.89 35.54
CA CYS A 565 -15.30 -20.76 35.29
C CYS A 565 -15.57 -20.48 33.80
N ALA A 566 -16.74 -20.89 33.33
CA ALA A 566 -17.30 -20.50 32.04
C ALA A 566 -18.74 -20.05 32.25
N THR A 567 -19.10 -18.90 31.69
CA THR A 567 -20.40 -18.27 31.91
C THR A 567 -21.00 -17.79 30.59
N ASN A 568 -22.32 -17.78 30.54
CA ASN A 568 -23.10 -17.01 29.58
C ASN A 568 -24.33 -16.42 30.30
N ASN A 569 -25.26 -15.80 29.57
CA ASN A 569 -26.42 -15.14 30.17
C ASN A 569 -27.32 -16.09 31.01
N ARG A 570 -27.35 -17.41 30.74
CA ARG A 570 -28.27 -18.34 31.45
C ARG A 570 -27.60 -19.53 32.12
N GLN A 571 -26.30 -19.71 31.95
CA GLN A 571 -25.58 -20.90 32.41
C GLN A 571 -24.24 -20.52 33.03
N VAL A 572 -23.85 -21.28 34.06
CA VAL A 572 -22.56 -21.15 34.73
C VAL A 572 -21.97 -22.53 34.94
N ALA A 573 -20.72 -22.74 34.52
CA ALA A 573 -19.93 -23.92 34.85
C ALA A 573 -18.70 -23.47 35.65
N ILE A 574 -18.41 -24.15 36.77
CA ILE A 574 -17.22 -23.89 37.58
C ILE A 574 -16.41 -25.17 37.76
N ALA A 575 -15.10 -25.03 37.73
CA ALA A 575 -14.16 -26.10 38.08
C ALA A 575 -13.61 -25.87 39.48
N LEU A 576 -13.60 -26.93 40.29
CA LEU A 576 -13.01 -26.94 41.62
C LEU A 576 -11.56 -27.46 41.59
N SER A 577 -10.77 -27.05 42.58
CA SER A 577 -9.38 -27.50 42.78
C SER A 577 -9.22 -29.02 42.93
N SER A 578 -10.32 -29.76 43.16
CA SER A 578 -10.35 -31.22 43.24
C SER A 578 -10.55 -31.93 41.89
N GLY A 579 -10.68 -31.21 40.78
CA GLY A 579 -10.96 -31.81 39.45
C GLY A 579 -12.45 -32.08 39.17
N GLN A 580 -13.34 -31.51 39.98
CA GLN A 580 -14.80 -31.59 39.77
C GLN A 580 -15.31 -30.36 39.01
N ILE A 581 -16.29 -30.56 38.14
CA ILE A 581 -17.03 -29.49 37.46
C ILE A 581 -18.47 -29.51 37.93
N LEU A 582 -18.95 -28.37 38.39
CA LEU A 582 -20.34 -28.13 38.77
C LEU A 582 -20.99 -27.21 37.74
N TYR A 583 -22.25 -27.49 37.43
CA TYR A 583 -23.03 -26.79 36.41
C TYR A 583 -24.30 -26.19 37.02
N PHE A 584 -24.60 -24.96 36.62
CA PHE A 584 -25.74 -24.19 37.09
C PHE A 584 -26.51 -23.58 35.91
N GLU A 585 -27.83 -23.49 36.05
CA GLU A 585 -28.74 -22.86 35.10
C GLU A 585 -29.57 -21.75 35.79
N CYS A 586 -29.98 -20.78 34.98
CA CYS A 586 -30.91 -19.71 35.37
C CYS A 586 -32.34 -20.25 35.32
N ASP A 587 -32.98 -20.34 36.48
CA ASP A 587 -34.39 -20.73 36.57
C ASP A 587 -35.31 -19.59 36.07
N SER A 588 -36.59 -19.90 35.91
CA SER A 588 -37.63 -18.96 35.44
C SER A 588 -37.81 -17.73 36.33
N ASP A 589 -37.42 -17.79 37.61
CA ASP A 589 -37.44 -16.69 38.56
C ASP A 589 -36.11 -15.92 38.65
N GLY A 590 -35.14 -16.26 37.79
CA GLY A 590 -33.80 -15.66 37.78
C GLY A 590 -32.85 -16.26 38.82
N SER A 591 -33.26 -17.27 39.60
CA SER A 591 -32.39 -17.90 40.59
C SER A 591 -31.34 -18.82 39.97
N LEU A 592 -30.22 -19.00 40.70
CA LEU A 592 -29.11 -19.86 40.30
C LEU A 592 -29.36 -21.30 40.77
N ALA A 593 -29.79 -22.18 39.86
CA ALA A 593 -30.08 -23.58 40.15
C ALA A 593 -28.90 -24.50 39.80
N MET A 594 -28.48 -25.36 40.72
CA MET A 594 -27.38 -26.33 40.50
C MET A 594 -27.92 -27.65 39.94
N ALA A 595 -27.27 -28.21 38.93
CA ALA A 595 -27.59 -29.54 38.42
C ALA A 595 -27.21 -30.65 39.40
N GLU A 596 -27.94 -31.77 39.37
CA GLU A 596 -27.64 -32.95 40.20
C GLU A 596 -26.42 -33.73 39.69
N GLU A 597 -26.17 -33.71 38.37
CA GLU A 597 -25.03 -34.37 37.74
C GLU A 597 -23.76 -33.51 37.87
N GLU A 598 -22.62 -34.16 38.17
CA GLU A 598 -21.30 -33.53 38.23
C GLU A 598 -20.29 -34.28 37.35
N ILE A 599 -19.30 -33.56 36.81
CA ILE A 599 -18.19 -34.18 36.08
C ILE A 599 -17.01 -34.31 37.04
N VAL A 600 -16.46 -35.52 37.17
CA VAL A 600 -15.27 -35.79 38.00
C VAL A 600 -14.12 -36.23 37.10
N LEU A 601 -13.01 -35.49 37.14
CA LEU A 601 -11.80 -35.76 36.35
C LEU A 601 -10.60 -36.03 37.26
N ASP A 602 -9.76 -36.99 36.86
CA ASP A 602 -8.51 -37.32 37.56
C ASP A 602 -7.41 -36.26 37.32
N SER A 603 -7.53 -35.48 36.25
CA SER A 603 -6.59 -34.43 35.87
C SER A 603 -7.04 -33.05 36.35
N THR A 604 -6.08 -32.19 36.71
CA THR A 604 -6.37 -30.79 37.03
C THR A 604 -6.91 -30.03 35.83
N ILE A 605 -8.03 -29.33 36.03
CA ILE A 605 -8.70 -28.51 35.02
C ILE A 605 -8.01 -27.15 34.96
N ASN A 606 -7.62 -26.72 33.75
CA ASN A 606 -6.96 -25.44 33.53
C ASN A 606 -7.95 -24.34 33.12
N CYS A 607 -8.89 -24.66 32.24
CA CYS A 607 -9.78 -23.70 31.63
C CYS A 607 -11.10 -24.36 31.20
N LEU A 608 -12.16 -23.57 31.17
CA LEU A 608 -13.51 -23.94 30.74
C LEU A 608 -13.96 -22.92 29.70
N ALA A 609 -14.73 -23.36 28.70
CA ALA A 609 -15.35 -22.45 27.75
C ALA A 609 -16.76 -22.88 27.39
N MET A 610 -17.65 -21.90 27.33
CA MET A 610 -19.05 -22.06 26.95
C MET A 610 -19.41 -20.99 25.92
N PRO A 611 -20.12 -21.35 24.84
CA PRO A 611 -20.61 -20.37 23.89
C PRO A 611 -21.80 -19.59 24.48
N ASP A 612 -22.13 -18.47 23.83
CA ASP A 612 -23.34 -17.73 24.15
C ASP A 612 -24.59 -18.55 23.78
N VAL A 613 -25.71 -18.26 24.43
CA VAL A 613 -26.97 -18.97 24.20
C VAL A 613 -27.49 -18.61 22.80
N PRO A 614 -27.70 -19.58 21.89
CA PRO A 614 -28.23 -19.30 20.56
C PRO A 614 -29.63 -18.68 20.63
N GLU A 615 -29.95 -17.78 19.69
CA GLU A 615 -31.30 -17.21 19.59
C GLU A 615 -32.36 -18.31 19.48
N GLY A 616 -33.46 -18.16 20.24
CA GLY A 616 -34.53 -19.16 20.31
C GLY A 616 -34.22 -20.40 21.16
N SER A 617 -33.02 -20.50 21.74
CA SER A 617 -32.65 -21.55 22.70
C SER A 617 -32.60 -21.00 24.13
N VAL A 618 -32.74 -21.88 25.12
CA VAL A 618 -32.60 -21.51 26.54
C VAL A 618 -31.21 -21.84 27.10
N ARG A 619 -30.42 -22.62 26.37
CA ARG A 619 -29.11 -23.10 26.77
C ARG A 619 -28.18 -23.29 25.57
N ALA A 620 -26.89 -23.07 25.78
CA ALA A 620 -25.82 -23.57 24.95
C ALA A 620 -25.80 -25.11 24.98
N PHE A 621 -25.35 -25.73 23.89
CA PHE A 621 -25.40 -27.19 23.73
C PHE A 621 -24.16 -27.92 24.25
N PHE A 622 -23.01 -27.25 24.31
CA PHE A 622 -21.73 -27.89 24.63
C PHE A 622 -20.88 -27.07 25.61
N LEU A 623 -20.09 -27.77 26.41
CA LEU A 623 -19.06 -27.24 27.30
C LEU A 623 -17.69 -27.81 26.88
N ALA A 624 -16.72 -26.94 26.67
CA ALA A 624 -15.34 -27.34 26.40
C ALA A 624 -14.49 -27.26 27.67
N VAL A 625 -13.70 -28.31 27.93
CA VAL A 625 -12.90 -28.47 29.15
C VAL A 625 -11.45 -28.76 28.79
N GLY A 626 -10.53 -27.88 29.24
CA GLY A 626 -9.10 -28.02 29.04
C GLY A 626 -8.39 -28.58 30.27
N CYS A 627 -7.67 -29.69 30.09
CA CYS A 627 -7.06 -30.46 31.19
C CYS A 627 -5.53 -30.43 31.15
N SER A 628 -4.89 -30.58 32.31
CA SER A 628 -3.42 -30.59 32.44
C SER A 628 -2.74 -31.83 31.82
N ASP A 629 -3.50 -32.86 31.50
CA ASP A 629 -3.07 -34.06 30.77
C ASP A 629 -2.91 -33.84 29.26
N GLN A 630 -2.93 -32.58 28.80
CA GLN A 630 -2.83 -32.18 27.40
C GLN A 630 -4.03 -32.61 26.57
N THR A 631 -5.23 -32.61 27.15
CA THR A 631 -6.48 -32.90 26.43
C THR A 631 -7.47 -31.75 26.49
N VAL A 632 -8.28 -31.64 25.43
CA VAL A 632 -9.52 -30.86 25.40
C VAL A 632 -10.68 -31.84 25.23
N ARG A 633 -11.72 -31.68 26.05
CA ARG A 633 -12.86 -32.58 26.13
C ARG A 633 -14.15 -31.78 25.96
N ILE A 634 -15.07 -32.28 25.14
CA ILE A 634 -16.39 -31.66 24.93
C ILE A 634 -17.44 -32.47 25.69
N TYR A 635 -18.30 -31.76 26.40
CA TYR A 635 -19.44 -32.31 27.14
C TYR A 635 -20.74 -31.71 26.64
N ASN A 636 -21.83 -32.49 26.62
CA ASN A 636 -23.15 -31.95 26.30
C ASN A 636 -23.78 -31.22 27.49
N LEU A 637 -24.41 -30.09 27.21
CA LEU A 637 -25.25 -29.32 28.15
C LEU A 637 -26.73 -29.45 27.79
N SER A 638 -27.02 -29.74 26.52
CA SER A 638 -28.35 -30.17 26.11
C SER A 638 -28.56 -31.65 26.43
N PRO A 639 -29.74 -32.05 26.92
CA PRO A 639 -30.06 -33.46 27.15
C PRO A 639 -29.84 -34.28 25.88
N ASP A 640 -29.14 -35.40 25.99
CA ASP A 640 -28.99 -36.36 24.90
C ASP A 640 -30.33 -37.08 24.59
N MET A 641 -30.33 -38.01 23.63
CA MET A 641 -31.54 -38.79 23.31
C MET A 641 -32.08 -39.61 24.51
N GLU A 642 -31.24 -39.85 25.52
CA GLU A 642 -31.58 -40.56 26.75
C GLU A 642 -31.92 -39.59 27.91
N GLY A 643 -31.87 -38.28 27.67
CA GLY A 643 -32.18 -37.23 28.65
C GLY A 643 -31.03 -36.85 29.59
N ASN A 644 -29.82 -37.38 29.37
CA ASN A 644 -28.67 -37.12 30.25
C ASN A 644 -27.89 -35.90 29.78
N ILE A 645 -27.30 -35.16 30.72
CA ILE A 645 -26.40 -34.03 30.45
C ILE A 645 -24.97 -34.40 30.91
N LEU A 646 -24.00 -33.52 30.66
CA LEU A 646 -22.63 -33.62 31.14
C LEU A 646 -21.90 -34.94 30.78
N ARG A 647 -22.31 -35.59 29.70
CA ARG A 647 -21.61 -36.74 29.11
C ARG A 647 -20.50 -36.27 28.18
N SER A 648 -19.37 -36.98 28.20
CA SER A 648 -18.26 -36.70 27.29
C SER A 648 -18.63 -37.14 25.88
N ILE A 649 -18.56 -36.19 24.94
CA ILE A 649 -18.89 -36.36 23.54
C ILE A 649 -17.63 -36.64 22.72
N SER A 650 -16.64 -35.76 22.82
CA SER A 650 -15.39 -35.85 22.05
C SER A 650 -14.18 -35.45 22.89
N VAL A 651 -13.01 -36.00 22.52
CA VAL A 651 -11.73 -35.75 23.19
C VAL A 651 -10.65 -35.55 22.13
N GLN A 652 -9.87 -34.47 22.27
CA GLN A 652 -8.73 -34.16 21.41
C GLN A 652 -7.45 -34.04 22.23
N ALA A 653 -6.40 -34.76 21.81
CA ALA A 653 -5.06 -34.62 22.39
C ALA A 653 -4.34 -33.39 21.81
N LEU A 654 -3.57 -32.72 22.65
CA LEU A 654 -2.83 -31.50 22.36
C LEU A 654 -1.32 -31.73 22.52
N THR A 655 -0.53 -30.79 22.03
CA THR A 655 0.95 -30.85 22.10
C THR A 655 1.52 -30.27 23.40
N SER A 656 0.71 -29.49 24.12
CA SER A 656 1.02 -28.81 25.38
C SER A 656 -0.28 -28.65 26.15
N PRO A 657 -0.26 -28.51 27.49
CA PRO A 657 -1.47 -28.22 28.24
C PRO A 657 -2.15 -26.93 27.74
N PRO A 658 -3.50 -26.92 27.59
CA PRO A 658 -4.25 -25.73 27.25
C PRO A 658 -4.14 -24.71 28.39
N SER A 659 -3.87 -23.46 28.03
CA SER A 659 -3.91 -22.31 28.94
C SER A 659 -5.28 -21.69 28.99
N ASP A 660 -5.98 -21.61 27.85
CA ASP A 660 -7.30 -20.98 27.76
C ASP A 660 -8.11 -21.53 26.58
N LEU A 661 -9.43 -21.39 26.63
CA LEU A 661 -10.38 -21.85 25.62
C LEU A 661 -11.45 -20.78 25.37
N THR A 662 -11.95 -20.68 24.13
CA THR A 662 -13.21 -19.97 23.86
C THR A 662 -13.98 -20.65 22.74
N VAL A 663 -15.31 -20.54 22.77
CA VAL A 663 -16.21 -21.05 21.73
C VAL A 663 -17.03 -19.89 21.20
N ASN A 664 -16.92 -19.61 19.90
CA ASN A 664 -17.53 -18.46 19.27
C ASN A 664 -18.30 -18.87 18.02
N LEU A 665 -19.49 -18.29 17.83
CA LEU A 665 -20.20 -18.37 16.57
C LEU A 665 -19.69 -17.24 15.67
N MET A 666 -19.08 -17.58 14.55
CA MET A 666 -18.50 -16.59 13.64
C MET A 666 -19.02 -16.79 12.22
N THR A 667 -19.19 -15.68 11.51
CA THR A 667 -19.58 -15.67 10.10
C THR A 667 -18.52 -16.36 9.25
N ASP A 668 -18.93 -17.29 8.39
CA ASP A 668 -18.06 -18.04 7.48
C ASP A 668 -18.84 -18.42 6.20
N LYS A 669 -18.15 -18.93 5.18
CA LYS A 669 -18.73 -19.40 3.92
C LYS A 669 -19.38 -20.77 4.02
N SER A 670 -19.79 -21.19 5.21
CA SER A 670 -20.57 -22.41 5.42
C SER A 670 -21.94 -22.29 4.73
N SER A 671 -22.65 -23.42 4.60
CA SER A 671 -24.03 -23.42 4.06
C SER A 671 -25.00 -22.56 4.87
N ARG A 672 -24.73 -22.36 6.16
CA ARG A 672 -25.55 -21.56 7.08
C ARG A 672 -25.12 -20.08 7.12
N GLY A 673 -23.94 -19.75 6.57
CA GLY A 673 -23.33 -18.42 6.67
C GLY A 673 -22.58 -18.18 7.98
N TYR A 674 -22.67 -19.10 8.93
CA TYR A 674 -21.96 -19.06 10.21
C TYR A 674 -21.46 -20.45 10.60
N SER A 675 -20.47 -20.52 11.48
CA SER A 675 -19.98 -21.76 12.06
C SER A 675 -19.47 -21.52 13.47
N GLN A 676 -19.64 -22.54 14.32
CA GLN A 676 -19.13 -22.51 15.68
C GLN A 676 -17.68 -22.97 15.69
N PHE A 677 -16.80 -22.13 16.24
CA PHE A 677 -15.37 -22.41 16.32
C PHE A 677 -14.93 -22.59 17.76
N LEU A 678 -14.17 -23.66 17.99
CA LEU A 678 -13.43 -23.90 19.21
C LEU A 678 -12.01 -23.35 19.05
N HIS A 679 -11.69 -22.35 19.86
CA HIS A 679 -10.37 -21.73 19.92
C HIS A 679 -9.63 -22.25 21.16
N ILE A 680 -8.42 -22.76 20.93
CA ILE A 680 -7.60 -23.41 21.96
C ILE A 680 -6.25 -22.69 22.02
N GLY A 681 -5.95 -22.15 23.19
CA GLY A 681 -4.67 -21.51 23.51
C GLY A 681 -3.83 -22.48 24.31
N LEU A 682 -2.59 -22.75 23.88
CA LEU A 682 -1.66 -23.60 24.61
C LEU A 682 -0.69 -22.79 25.44
N ARG A 683 -0.20 -23.38 26.54
CA ARG A 683 0.90 -22.81 27.36
C ARG A 683 2.19 -22.58 26.57
N SER A 684 2.39 -23.33 25.49
CA SER A 684 3.52 -23.17 24.57
C SER A 684 3.36 -21.99 23.60
N GLY A 685 2.27 -21.21 23.69
CA GLY A 685 1.99 -20.09 22.80
C GLY A 685 1.51 -20.49 21.39
N VAL A 686 1.05 -21.74 21.26
CA VAL A 686 0.43 -22.26 20.04
C VAL A 686 -1.08 -22.05 20.13
N TYR A 687 -1.63 -21.36 19.15
CA TYR A 687 -3.06 -21.20 18.91
C TYR A 687 -3.56 -22.30 18.01
N ILE A 688 -4.72 -22.86 18.34
CA ILE A 688 -5.42 -23.85 17.55
C ILE A 688 -6.88 -23.39 17.36
N ARG A 689 -7.38 -23.50 16.14
CA ARG A 689 -8.78 -23.26 15.78
C ARG A 689 -9.36 -24.53 15.19
N SER A 690 -10.50 -24.98 15.69
CA SER A 690 -11.23 -26.11 15.13
C SER A 690 -12.70 -25.74 14.90
N VAL A 691 -13.33 -26.33 13.90
CA VAL A 691 -14.79 -26.27 13.74
C VAL A 691 -15.41 -27.21 14.77
N LEU A 692 -16.37 -26.71 15.55
CA LEU A 692 -17.18 -27.49 16.47
C LEU A 692 -18.55 -27.70 15.83
N ASP A 693 -18.91 -28.96 15.55
CA ASP A 693 -20.20 -29.25 14.95
C ASP A 693 -21.34 -29.02 15.95
N GLU A 694 -22.27 -28.12 15.62
CA GLU A 694 -23.37 -27.69 16.51
C GLU A 694 -24.35 -28.81 16.87
N MET A 695 -24.37 -29.92 16.14
CA MET A 695 -25.30 -31.02 16.35
C MET A 695 -24.65 -32.21 17.06
N THR A 696 -23.42 -32.53 16.68
CA THR A 696 -22.71 -33.74 17.13
C THR A 696 -21.67 -33.46 18.20
N GLY A 697 -21.15 -32.23 18.31
CA GLY A 697 -20.05 -31.88 19.22
C GLY A 697 -18.69 -32.43 18.79
N ASP A 698 -18.58 -32.92 17.54
CA ASP A 698 -17.31 -33.35 16.96
C ASP A 698 -16.41 -32.15 16.62
N ILE A 699 -15.10 -32.36 16.79
CA ILE A 699 -14.08 -31.37 16.50
C ILE A 699 -13.43 -31.69 15.14
N GLY A 700 -13.62 -30.79 14.17
CA GLY A 700 -13.11 -30.91 12.79
C GLY A 700 -12.25 -29.73 12.34
N ASP A 701 -11.66 -29.84 11.15
CA ASP A 701 -10.96 -28.75 10.43
C ASP A 701 -9.96 -27.93 11.28
N THR A 702 -9.15 -28.64 12.07
CA THR A 702 -8.19 -28.04 13.00
C THR A 702 -7.04 -27.34 12.28
N ARG A 703 -6.84 -26.05 12.55
CA ARG A 703 -5.69 -25.24 12.11
C ARG A 703 -4.87 -24.79 13.30
N ARG A 704 -3.55 -24.72 13.14
CA ARG A 704 -2.62 -24.32 14.22
C ARG A 704 -1.66 -23.23 13.77
N ARG A 705 -1.30 -22.31 14.67
CA ARG A 705 -0.31 -21.25 14.45
C ARG A 705 0.40 -20.92 15.75
N PHE A 706 1.71 -20.69 15.69
CA PHE A 706 2.46 -20.14 16.83
C PHE A 706 2.27 -18.62 16.85
N LEU A 707 1.85 -18.05 17.98
CA LEU A 707 1.55 -16.61 18.11
C LEU A 707 2.60 -15.83 18.90
N GLY A 708 3.33 -16.50 19.79
CA GLY A 708 4.30 -15.89 20.68
C GLY A 708 4.77 -16.90 21.73
N PRO A 709 5.83 -16.60 22.50
CA PRO A 709 6.34 -17.51 23.52
C PRO A 709 5.48 -17.57 24.81
N GLU A 710 4.61 -16.59 25.06
CA GLU A 710 3.77 -16.55 26.25
C GLU A 710 2.49 -17.41 26.12
N PRO A 711 1.96 -17.97 27.22
CA PRO A 711 0.68 -18.67 27.23
C PRO A 711 -0.46 -17.80 26.67
N ILE A 712 -1.31 -18.40 25.84
CA ILE A 712 -2.41 -17.67 25.20
C ILE A 712 -3.62 -17.58 26.14
N LYS A 713 -4.20 -16.38 26.25
CA LYS A 713 -5.54 -16.13 26.80
C LYS A 713 -6.46 -15.58 25.72
N PHE A 714 -7.77 -15.74 25.87
CA PHE A 714 -8.77 -15.22 24.94
C PHE A 714 -9.68 -14.19 25.59
N ALA A 715 -10.16 -13.24 24.79
CA ALA A 715 -11.34 -12.43 25.08
C ALA A 715 -12.30 -12.52 23.90
N LYS A 716 -13.59 -12.71 24.19
CA LYS A 716 -14.66 -12.60 23.19
C LYS A 716 -14.93 -11.10 22.98
N VAL A 717 -14.83 -10.65 21.74
CA VAL A 717 -15.02 -9.23 21.39
C VAL A 717 -15.93 -9.09 20.18
N THR A 718 -16.54 -7.94 20.01
CA THR A 718 -17.34 -7.60 18.84
C THR A 718 -16.65 -6.49 18.08
N VAL A 719 -16.32 -6.72 16.81
CA VAL A 719 -15.62 -5.73 15.97
C VAL A 719 -16.39 -5.52 14.69
N ALA A 720 -16.66 -4.24 14.35
CA ALA A 720 -17.46 -3.85 13.19
C ALA A 720 -18.85 -4.53 13.13
N GLY A 721 -19.43 -4.85 14.30
CA GLY A 721 -20.72 -5.53 14.43
C GLY A 721 -20.66 -7.07 14.31
N GLU A 722 -19.49 -7.65 14.06
CA GLU A 722 -19.30 -9.10 13.93
C GLU A 722 -18.57 -9.68 15.15
N PRO A 723 -18.91 -10.91 15.59
CA PRO A 723 -18.16 -11.61 16.63
C PRO A 723 -16.72 -11.88 16.22
N ALA A 724 -15.79 -11.59 17.13
CA ALA A 724 -14.35 -11.78 16.98
C ALA A 724 -13.74 -12.36 18.27
N ILE A 725 -12.49 -12.81 18.16
CA ILE A 725 -11.69 -13.23 19.30
C ILE A 725 -10.40 -12.43 19.38
N LEU A 726 -9.98 -12.12 20.60
CA LEU A 726 -8.69 -11.49 20.87
C LEU A 726 -7.81 -12.51 21.59
N ALA A 727 -6.75 -12.95 20.93
CA ALA A 727 -5.76 -13.86 21.50
C ALA A 727 -4.60 -13.04 22.08
N MET A 728 -4.50 -13.05 23.40
CA MET A 728 -3.50 -12.31 24.19
C MET A 728 -2.30 -13.22 24.51
N THR A 729 -1.10 -12.79 24.11
CA THR A 729 0.20 -13.44 24.36
C THR A 729 1.29 -12.34 24.43
N SER A 730 2.53 -12.60 23.98
CA SER A 730 3.59 -11.58 23.85
C SER A 730 3.13 -10.35 23.07
N ARG A 731 2.34 -10.58 22.02
CA ARG A 731 1.65 -9.58 21.21
C ARG A 731 0.19 -9.97 21.07
N PRO A 732 -0.78 -9.04 21.16
CA PRO A 732 -2.19 -9.38 20.98
C PRO A 732 -2.52 -9.62 19.50
N TRP A 733 -3.41 -10.57 19.23
CA TRP A 733 -3.89 -10.94 17.90
C TRP A 733 -5.41 -10.91 17.84
N LEU A 734 -5.96 -10.40 16.74
CA LEU A 734 -7.39 -10.44 16.46
C LEU A 734 -7.70 -11.58 15.48
N GLY A 735 -8.58 -12.48 15.89
CA GLY A 735 -9.21 -13.48 15.03
C GLY A 735 -10.61 -13.00 14.62
N TYR A 736 -10.81 -12.74 13.33
CA TYR A 736 -12.03 -12.12 12.81
C TYR A 736 -12.34 -12.62 11.40
N THR A 737 -13.59 -12.46 10.96
CA THR A 737 -13.99 -12.74 9.58
C THR A 737 -13.64 -11.54 8.72
N HIS A 738 -12.71 -11.72 7.77
CA HIS A 738 -12.24 -10.61 6.96
C HIS A 738 -13.37 -10.08 6.06
N PRO A 739 -13.71 -8.77 6.09
CA PRO A 739 -14.90 -8.23 5.44
C PRO A 739 -15.02 -8.53 3.94
N ARG A 740 -13.91 -8.51 3.18
CA ARG A 740 -13.93 -8.76 1.72
C ARG A 740 -13.91 -10.24 1.33
N THR A 741 -13.08 -11.04 1.97
CA THR A 741 -12.89 -12.45 1.59
C THR A 741 -13.90 -13.35 2.28
N GLY A 742 -14.52 -12.93 3.39
CA GLY A 742 -15.41 -13.75 4.22
C GLY A 742 -14.70 -14.93 4.88
N VAL A 743 -13.37 -14.94 4.90
CA VAL A 743 -12.56 -16.00 5.51
C VAL A 743 -12.05 -15.51 6.86
N LEU A 744 -12.06 -16.41 7.85
CA LEU A 744 -11.47 -16.15 9.16
C LEU A 744 -9.95 -15.95 9.08
N GLN A 745 -9.52 -14.76 9.44
CA GLN A 745 -8.12 -14.35 9.54
C GLN A 745 -7.68 -14.24 11.00
N LEU A 746 -6.36 -14.24 11.19
CA LEU A 746 -5.72 -14.02 12.48
C LEU A 746 -4.54 -13.07 12.28
N THR A 747 -4.70 -11.84 12.75
CA THR A 747 -3.78 -10.72 12.45
C THR A 747 -3.32 -10.10 13.76
N PRO A 748 -2.01 -9.83 13.93
CA PRO A 748 -1.51 -9.23 15.15
C PRO A 748 -1.89 -7.74 15.21
N LEU A 749 -1.94 -7.16 16.40
CA LEU A 749 -2.22 -5.74 16.58
C LEU A 749 -0.93 -4.92 16.66
N ASN A 750 -0.91 -3.71 16.12
CA ASN A 750 0.16 -2.74 16.37
C ASN A 750 -0.10 -2.04 17.71
N TYR A 751 0.00 -2.79 18.80
CA TYR A 751 -0.42 -2.34 20.11
C TYR A 751 0.39 -2.97 21.23
N ILE A 752 0.36 -2.35 22.41
CA ILE A 752 1.01 -2.88 23.60
C ILE A 752 0.44 -4.25 23.98
N SER A 753 1.24 -5.07 24.65
CA SER A 753 0.73 -6.30 25.25
C SER A 753 -0.18 -5.97 26.44
N PHE A 754 -1.26 -6.73 26.57
CA PHE A 754 -2.21 -6.69 27.68
C PHE A 754 -2.69 -8.10 27.98
N LYS A 755 -3.10 -8.34 29.22
CA LYS A 755 -3.42 -9.69 29.72
C LYS A 755 -4.91 -9.98 29.84
N SER A 756 -5.73 -8.94 29.81
CA SER A 756 -7.19 -9.02 29.87
C SER A 756 -7.79 -7.93 29.01
N ALA A 757 -8.87 -8.29 28.35
CA ALA A 757 -9.68 -7.39 27.55
C ALA A 757 -11.15 -7.82 27.59
N TRP A 758 -12.04 -6.88 27.32
CA TRP A 758 -13.48 -7.10 27.25
C TRP A 758 -14.12 -6.15 26.24
N ASN A 759 -15.35 -6.42 25.82
CA ASN A 759 -16.13 -5.45 25.06
C ASN A 759 -16.39 -4.20 25.90
N PHE A 760 -16.58 -3.05 25.25
CA PHE A 760 -17.03 -1.81 25.88
C PHE A 760 -18.07 -1.14 25.00
N ASP A 761 -19.32 -1.13 25.46
CA ASP A 761 -20.43 -0.44 24.82
C ASP A 761 -20.80 0.82 25.62
N GLY A 762 -20.09 1.93 25.37
CA GLY A 762 -20.40 3.23 25.95
C GLY A 762 -21.47 4.00 25.19
N SER A 763 -22.03 5.04 25.82
CA SER A 763 -23.02 5.94 25.19
C SER A 763 -22.44 6.76 24.04
N GLN A 764 -21.15 7.10 24.09
CA GLN A 764 -20.46 7.92 23.10
C GLN A 764 -19.82 7.10 21.97
N PHE A 765 -19.24 5.95 22.31
CA PHE A 765 -18.51 5.10 21.38
C PHE A 765 -18.51 3.64 21.86
N LYS A 766 -18.24 2.74 20.92
CA LYS A 766 -18.05 1.31 21.15
C LYS A 766 -16.58 0.94 20.91
N GLY A 767 -16.05 0.03 21.71
CA GLY A 767 -14.66 -0.38 21.60
C GLY A 767 -14.34 -1.62 22.43
N ILE A 768 -13.05 -1.81 22.67
CA ILE A 768 -12.49 -2.89 23.50
C ILE A 768 -11.76 -2.22 24.65
N ILE A 769 -12.12 -2.60 25.87
CA ILE A 769 -11.40 -2.18 27.07
C ILE A 769 -10.33 -3.21 27.42
N CYS A 770 -9.15 -2.76 27.78
CA CYS A 770 -8.05 -3.62 28.20
C CYS A 770 -7.26 -3.01 29.36
N VAL A 771 -6.51 -3.87 30.06
CA VAL A 771 -5.60 -3.45 31.14
C VAL A 771 -4.18 -3.91 30.83
N SER A 772 -3.25 -2.96 30.89
CA SER A 772 -1.82 -3.22 30.76
C SER A 772 -1.09 -2.59 31.93
N ALA A 773 -0.46 -3.43 32.77
CA ALA A 773 0.20 -3.02 34.01
C ALA A 773 -0.70 -2.12 34.89
N ASN A 774 -0.41 -0.83 34.97
CA ASN A 774 -1.08 0.18 35.78
C ASN A 774 -1.96 1.13 34.94
N GLU A 775 -2.38 0.73 33.74
CA GLU A 775 -3.19 1.56 32.85
C GLU A 775 -4.44 0.81 32.37
N LEU A 776 -5.55 1.54 32.31
CA LEU A 776 -6.79 1.16 31.66
C LEU A 776 -6.84 1.86 30.30
N ARG A 777 -7.05 1.09 29.23
CA ARG A 777 -7.15 1.64 27.88
C ARG A 777 -8.40 1.16 27.18
N ILE A 778 -9.03 2.03 26.40
CA ILE A 778 -10.12 1.67 25.50
C ILE A 778 -9.72 2.03 24.08
N PHE A 779 -9.85 1.06 23.17
CA PHE A 779 -9.44 1.22 21.77
C PHE A 779 -10.48 0.63 20.81
N THR A 780 -10.36 1.00 19.53
CA THR A 780 -11.16 0.45 18.44
C THR A 780 -10.33 0.27 17.17
N PHE A 781 -10.94 -0.29 16.12
CA PHE A 781 -10.31 -0.53 14.83
C PHE A 781 -10.91 0.40 13.77
N ASN A 782 -10.05 1.09 13.01
CA ASN A 782 -10.47 1.94 11.89
C ASN A 782 -10.81 1.12 10.64
N ASP A 783 -9.88 0.27 10.21
CA ASP A 783 -10.00 -0.56 9.02
C ASP A 783 -9.53 -1.98 9.32
N LEU A 784 -10.40 -2.96 9.04
CA LEU A 784 -10.11 -4.39 9.16
C LEU A 784 -9.63 -5.01 7.85
N THR A 785 -9.64 -4.24 6.76
CA THR A 785 -9.32 -4.71 5.42
C THR A 785 -7.84 -4.57 5.06
N ASP A 786 -7.10 -3.69 5.73
CA ASP A 786 -5.65 -3.55 5.63
C ASP A 786 -4.97 -4.14 6.87
N ASN A 787 -4.03 -5.06 6.66
CA ASN A 787 -3.26 -5.72 7.72
C ASN A 787 -1.82 -5.18 7.82
N THR A 788 -1.55 -4.00 7.28
CA THR A 788 -0.23 -3.36 7.29
C THR A 788 -0.26 -1.99 7.93
N THR A 789 0.66 -1.71 8.86
CA THR A 789 0.86 -0.39 9.45
C THR A 789 2.17 0.23 8.99
N TYR A 790 2.19 1.56 8.91
CA TYR A 790 3.34 2.34 8.45
C TYR A 790 3.77 3.34 9.52
N GLU A 791 5.06 3.36 9.80
CA GLU A 791 5.70 4.41 10.58
C GLU A 791 6.69 5.12 9.67
N SER A 792 6.63 6.45 9.60
CA SER A 792 7.42 7.23 8.63
C SER A 792 8.33 8.24 9.32
N ILE A 793 9.57 8.32 8.85
CA ILE A 793 10.57 9.31 9.25
C ILE A 793 10.89 10.17 8.01
N PRO A 794 10.62 11.49 8.04
CA PRO A 794 10.89 12.36 6.90
C PRO A 794 12.37 12.38 6.51
N LEU A 795 12.62 12.35 5.21
CA LEU A 795 13.96 12.49 4.61
C LEU A 795 14.04 13.80 3.83
N LYS A 796 15.28 14.26 3.56
CA LYS A 796 15.51 15.58 2.99
C LYS A 796 15.38 15.64 1.46
N TYR A 797 15.95 14.68 0.74
CA TYR A 797 15.96 14.58 -0.73
C TYR A 797 15.53 13.17 -1.17
N THR A 798 15.40 12.95 -2.47
CA THR A 798 15.05 11.62 -3.00
C THR A 798 16.12 10.59 -2.63
N PRO A 799 15.76 9.52 -1.89
CA PRO A 799 16.72 8.54 -1.45
C PRO A 799 17.16 7.65 -2.63
N ARG A 800 18.39 7.13 -2.55
CA ARG A 800 19.00 6.32 -3.62
C ARG A 800 19.35 4.91 -3.17
N LYS A 801 19.86 4.77 -1.95
CA LYS A 801 20.23 3.49 -1.35
C LYS A 801 20.24 3.64 0.17
N MET A 802 19.91 2.56 0.87
CA MET A 802 20.11 2.47 2.31
C MET A 802 21.04 1.32 2.69
N VAL A 803 21.67 1.43 3.86
CA VAL A 803 22.54 0.39 4.42
C VAL A 803 22.27 0.29 5.91
N GLY A 804 21.82 -0.87 6.39
CA GLY A 804 21.63 -1.11 7.82
C GLY A 804 22.94 -1.43 8.56
N TYR A 805 23.08 -0.89 9.77
CA TYR A 805 24.00 -1.37 10.80
C TYR A 805 23.16 -1.94 11.96
N HIS A 806 22.61 -3.13 11.72
CA HIS A 806 21.54 -3.71 12.55
C HIS A 806 21.92 -3.88 14.03
N ASP A 807 23.18 -4.20 14.32
CA ASP A 807 23.67 -4.36 15.70
C ASP A 807 23.56 -3.06 16.52
N GLN A 808 23.58 -1.90 15.86
CA GLN A 808 23.38 -0.59 16.48
C GLN A 808 21.96 -0.04 16.30
N GLY A 809 21.10 -0.75 15.54
CA GLY A 809 19.73 -0.34 15.26
C GLY A 809 19.59 0.88 14.35
N VAL A 810 20.59 1.21 13.54
CA VAL A 810 20.61 2.42 12.67
C VAL A 810 20.77 2.08 11.19
N PHE A 811 20.36 3.01 10.33
CA PHE A 811 20.49 2.93 8.88
C PHE A 811 21.18 4.18 8.32
N TYR A 812 21.98 4.01 7.27
CA TYR A 812 22.60 5.09 6.51
C TYR A 812 21.90 5.24 5.17
N VAL A 813 21.33 6.40 4.91
CA VAL A 813 20.56 6.69 3.69
C VAL A 813 21.26 7.76 2.87
N ILE A 814 21.64 7.42 1.64
CA ILE A 814 22.17 8.40 0.67
C ILE A 814 21.04 8.97 -0.18
N GLN A 815 21.07 10.29 -0.42
CA GLN A 815 19.99 11.01 -1.07
C GLN A 815 20.55 11.98 -2.11
N SER A 816 19.88 12.11 -3.26
CA SER A 816 20.31 12.99 -4.35
C SER A 816 19.17 13.40 -5.26
N ASP A 817 18.91 14.69 -5.34
CA ASP A 817 17.95 15.30 -6.27
C ASP A 817 18.66 15.95 -7.45
N ASN A 818 18.20 15.60 -8.66
CA ASN A 818 18.65 16.23 -9.89
C ASN A 818 17.83 17.50 -10.16
N ASN A 819 18.46 18.45 -10.85
CA ASN A 819 17.93 19.77 -11.17
C ASN A 819 17.46 20.57 -9.94
N THR A 820 18.13 20.44 -8.81
CA THR A 820 17.76 21.09 -7.53
C THR A 820 18.94 21.88 -6.99
N ILE A 821 18.68 23.09 -6.47
CA ILE A 821 19.71 23.96 -5.91
C ILE A 821 20.20 23.39 -4.57
N SER A 822 21.52 23.24 -4.38
CA SER A 822 22.15 22.80 -3.13
C SER A 822 21.86 23.73 -1.95
N ALA A 823 21.82 23.21 -0.72
CA ALA A 823 21.48 23.97 0.49
C ALA A 823 22.32 25.26 0.66
N ASP A 824 23.64 25.16 0.57
CA ASP A 824 24.54 26.32 0.68
C ASP A 824 24.25 27.41 -0.34
N ARG A 825 23.94 27.01 -1.58
CA ARG A 825 23.63 27.96 -2.65
C ARG A 825 22.29 28.67 -2.38
N ARG A 826 21.29 27.98 -1.83
CA ARG A 826 20.02 28.60 -1.44
C ARG A 826 20.25 29.64 -0.35
N GLN A 827 21.00 29.30 0.70
CA GLN A 827 21.35 30.23 1.78
C GLN A 827 22.11 31.46 1.27
N GLN A 828 23.05 31.29 0.34
CA GLN A 828 23.76 32.41 -0.28
C GLN A 828 22.81 33.35 -1.06
N LEU A 829 21.85 32.80 -1.81
CA LEU A 829 20.89 33.59 -2.58
C LEU A 829 19.95 34.38 -1.67
N ILE A 830 19.49 33.77 -0.58
CA ILE A 830 18.66 34.42 0.44
C ILE A 830 19.44 35.53 1.17
N ALA A 831 20.70 35.31 1.53
CA ALA A 831 21.53 36.35 2.15
C ALA A 831 21.77 37.54 1.20
N GLN A 832 21.95 37.28 -0.11
CA GLN A 832 22.14 38.32 -1.11
C GLN A 832 20.87 39.15 -1.39
N SER A 833 19.69 38.56 -1.29
CA SER A 833 18.43 39.31 -1.43
C SER A 833 18.16 40.20 -0.21
N GLY A 834 18.44 39.70 1.00
CA GLY A 834 18.28 40.47 2.25
C GLY A 834 19.17 41.72 2.31
N GLY A 835 20.44 41.61 1.88
CA GLY A 835 21.40 42.72 1.91
C GLY A 835 21.14 43.86 0.90
N LYS A 836 20.27 43.67 -0.09
CA LYS A 836 19.97 44.71 -1.10
C LYS A 836 18.88 45.71 -0.67
N LYS A 837 18.17 45.49 0.44
CA LYS A 837 17.12 46.40 0.92
C LYS A 837 17.61 47.58 1.76
N GLU A 838 18.87 47.57 2.25
CA GLU A 838 19.39 48.66 3.09
C GLU A 838 19.97 49.87 2.32
N ASP A 839 20.25 49.75 1.01
CA ASP A 839 20.94 50.81 0.23
C ASP A 839 20.05 51.57 -0.80
N GLY A 840 18.73 51.49 -0.66
CA GLY A 840 17.76 52.11 -1.58
C GLY A 840 16.91 53.23 -0.96
N THR A 841 17.44 54.44 -0.85
CA THR A 841 16.64 55.64 -0.53
C THR A 841 15.65 55.98 -1.67
N ASN A 842 14.35 55.74 -1.47
CA ASN A 842 13.24 56.71 -1.64
C ASN A 842 11.84 56.05 -1.60
N GLY A 843 11.00 56.48 -0.64
CA GLY A 843 9.56 56.73 -0.89
C GLY A 843 8.51 55.71 -0.43
N SER A 844 8.20 55.72 0.88
CA SER A 844 6.86 55.58 1.51
C SER A 844 5.74 54.76 0.83
N MET A 845 5.32 53.67 1.49
CA MET A 845 3.99 53.52 2.10
C MET A 845 4.01 52.31 3.05
N GLU A 846 3.81 52.56 4.34
CA GLU A 846 3.54 51.55 5.36
C GLU A 846 2.20 50.89 5.04
N THR A 847 2.20 49.57 4.80
CA THR A 847 0.97 48.76 4.85
C THR A 847 1.15 47.73 5.95
N GLU A 848 0.13 47.66 6.80
CA GLU A 848 0.09 46.97 8.08
C GLU A 848 0.32 45.45 7.96
N GLN A 849 0.86 44.91 9.05
CA GLN A 849 1.18 43.51 9.29
C GLN A 849 -0.02 42.59 9.06
N SER A 850 0.08 41.71 8.06
CA SER A 850 -0.61 40.43 8.02
C SER A 850 0.42 39.31 8.24
N ASN A 851 0.08 38.33 9.08
CA ASN A 851 0.95 37.21 9.46
C ASN A 851 1.27 36.31 8.25
N GLY A 852 2.37 36.59 7.55
CA GLY A 852 2.93 35.74 6.50
C GLY A 852 4.43 35.98 6.35
N ALA A 853 5.19 34.90 6.16
CA ALA A 853 6.65 34.86 6.11
C ALA A 853 7.29 36.03 5.34
N THR A 854 8.26 36.72 5.95
CA THR A 854 9.04 37.79 5.35
C THR A 854 9.83 37.31 4.12
N ASP A 855 10.29 38.22 3.25
CA ASP A 855 11.18 37.96 2.09
C ASP A 855 12.50 37.21 2.41
N SER A 856 12.73 36.89 3.68
CA SER A 856 13.93 36.26 4.24
C SER A 856 13.84 34.74 4.41
N ASP A 857 12.66 34.14 4.34
CA ASP A 857 12.45 32.77 4.83
C ASP A 857 12.30 31.76 3.69
N GLU A 858 12.99 30.62 3.80
CA GLU A 858 12.89 29.51 2.84
C GLU A 858 11.52 28.82 2.97
N PHE A 859 10.81 28.67 1.84
CA PHE A 859 9.54 27.95 1.83
C PHE A 859 9.76 26.47 2.23
N PRO A 860 8.87 25.88 3.05
CA PRO A 860 8.93 24.45 3.37
C PRO A 860 8.90 23.58 2.11
N ALA A 861 9.98 22.83 1.87
CA ALA A 861 10.11 22.00 0.67
C ALA A 861 9.11 20.82 0.61
N VAL A 862 8.52 20.44 1.75
CA VAL A 862 7.47 19.42 1.84
C VAL A 862 6.20 19.89 1.10
N ASP A 863 5.87 21.17 1.26
CA ASP A 863 4.63 21.76 0.74
C ASP A 863 4.85 22.38 -0.65
N PHE A 864 5.96 23.09 -0.84
CA PHE A 864 6.22 23.89 -2.05
C PHE A 864 7.25 23.27 -3.00
N GLY A 865 7.90 22.17 -2.61
CA GLY A 865 9.02 21.59 -3.34
C GLY A 865 10.31 22.42 -3.19
N TYR A 866 11.45 21.83 -3.56
CA TYR A 866 12.72 22.56 -3.59
C TYR A 866 12.83 23.43 -4.85
N PRO A 867 13.49 24.61 -4.76
CA PRO A 867 13.85 25.42 -5.90
C PRO A 867 14.70 24.64 -6.93
N ARG A 868 14.26 24.69 -8.20
CA ARG A 868 14.88 23.94 -9.29
C ARG A 868 15.95 24.76 -10.02
N ALA A 869 17.03 24.10 -10.44
CA ALA A 869 18.04 24.67 -11.32
C ALA A 869 18.63 23.58 -12.23
N GLN A 870 18.50 23.75 -13.54
CA GLN A 870 18.93 22.74 -14.51
C GLN A 870 20.43 22.42 -14.39
N GLY A 871 20.77 21.13 -14.36
CA GLY A 871 22.16 20.65 -14.24
C GLY A 871 22.76 20.75 -12.84
N SER A 872 21.99 21.22 -11.85
CA SER A 872 22.40 21.28 -10.44
C SER A 872 21.90 20.06 -9.65
N TRP A 873 22.64 19.69 -8.61
CA TRP A 873 22.39 18.57 -7.72
C TRP A 873 22.40 19.03 -6.26
N ALA A 874 21.46 18.49 -5.49
CA ALA A 874 21.44 18.59 -4.04
C ALA A 874 21.49 17.17 -3.45
N SER A 875 22.46 16.90 -2.58
CA SER A 875 22.70 15.56 -2.04
C SER A 875 23.09 15.61 -0.58
N CYS A 876 22.67 14.60 0.18
CA CYS A 876 23.07 14.44 1.58
C CYS A 876 23.14 12.97 2.00
N ILE A 877 23.81 12.73 3.11
CA ILE A 877 23.82 11.45 3.83
C ILE A 877 23.07 11.66 5.14
N GLN A 878 22.04 10.85 5.41
CA GLN A 878 21.32 10.87 6.69
C GLN A 878 21.48 9.56 7.44
N VAL A 879 21.73 9.67 8.74
CA VAL A 879 21.71 8.55 9.69
C VAL A 879 20.34 8.49 10.31
N VAL A 880 19.64 7.36 10.14
CA VAL A 880 18.26 7.15 10.58
C VAL A 880 18.25 6.13 11.71
N ASP A 881 17.63 6.48 12.83
CA ASP A 881 17.39 5.57 13.96
C ASP A 881 15.89 5.26 14.03
N PRO A 882 15.43 4.14 13.43
CA PRO A 882 14.02 3.77 13.41
C PRO A 882 13.54 3.06 14.68
N VAL A 883 14.42 2.76 15.63
CA VAL A 883 14.09 1.93 16.79
C VAL A 883 13.96 2.78 18.06
N THR A 884 14.97 3.61 18.35
CA THR A 884 15.04 4.33 19.64
C THR A 884 14.59 5.77 19.53
N GLU A 885 15.17 6.55 18.61
CA GLU A 885 14.83 7.97 18.45
C GLU A 885 13.68 8.20 17.46
N LYS A 886 13.42 7.24 16.57
CA LYS A 886 12.41 7.32 15.49
C LYS A 886 12.59 8.59 14.65
N ALA A 887 13.84 8.98 14.42
CA ALA A 887 14.22 10.23 13.78
C ALA A 887 15.55 10.12 13.02
N VAL A 888 15.90 11.18 12.30
CA VAL A 888 17.24 11.36 11.73
C VAL A 888 18.17 11.91 12.81
N THR A 889 19.23 11.19 13.12
CA THR A 889 20.19 11.53 14.18
C THR A 889 21.31 12.46 13.70
N HIS A 890 21.75 12.29 12.45
CA HIS A 890 22.85 13.07 11.87
C HIS A 890 22.65 13.26 10.36
N THR A 891 22.99 14.45 9.85
CA THR A 891 22.90 14.79 8.42
C THR A 891 24.20 15.43 7.93
N ILE A 892 24.77 14.88 6.85
CA ILE A 892 25.92 15.46 6.14
C ILE A 892 25.44 15.98 4.79
N GLU A 893 25.46 17.31 4.63
CA GLU A 893 25.18 17.97 3.35
C GLU A 893 26.40 17.92 2.44
N LEU A 894 26.17 17.66 1.15
CA LEU A 894 27.21 17.72 0.14
C LEU A 894 27.05 18.96 -0.75
N ASN A 895 28.20 19.57 -1.04
CA ASN A 895 28.33 20.78 -1.81
C ASN A 895 29.05 20.55 -3.14
N GLY A 896 28.95 21.51 -4.05
CA GLY A 896 29.73 21.50 -5.29
C GLY A 896 29.20 20.57 -6.38
N ASN A 897 27.87 20.44 -6.49
CA ASN A 897 27.19 19.70 -7.55
C ASN A 897 27.52 18.20 -7.60
N ILE A 898 27.63 17.59 -6.41
CA ILE A 898 27.95 16.18 -6.22
C ILE A 898 26.64 15.38 -6.07
N SER A 899 26.55 14.27 -6.79
CA SER A 899 25.50 13.25 -6.69
C SER A 899 26.05 12.01 -5.98
N LEU A 900 25.24 11.42 -5.10
CA LEU A 900 25.52 10.16 -4.42
C LEU A 900 24.87 9.01 -5.19
N VAL A 901 25.66 7.99 -5.52
CA VAL A 901 25.23 6.92 -6.43
C VAL A 901 25.23 5.53 -5.80
N SER A 902 26.01 5.30 -4.75
CA SER A 902 26.09 4.01 -4.07
C SER A 902 26.63 4.13 -2.64
N ALA A 903 26.32 3.14 -1.81
CA ALA A 903 26.81 3.05 -0.43
C ALA A 903 27.06 1.58 -0.02
N ALA A 904 27.99 1.37 0.91
CA ALA A 904 28.26 0.09 1.57
C ALA A 904 28.88 0.29 2.96
N LEU A 905 28.45 -0.51 3.94
CA LEU A 905 29.08 -0.66 5.24
C LEU A 905 30.22 -1.67 5.11
N VAL A 906 31.45 -1.28 5.50
CA VAL A 906 32.65 -2.10 5.35
C VAL A 906 33.43 -2.13 6.66
N PHE A 907 33.77 -3.33 7.11
CA PHE A 907 34.73 -3.56 8.18
C PHE A 907 36.07 -3.89 7.53
N PHE A 908 37.06 -3.01 7.71
CA PHE A 908 38.37 -3.18 7.07
C PHE A 908 39.33 -3.96 7.97
N GLU A 909 39.80 -5.12 7.51
CA GLU A 909 40.76 -5.96 8.24
C GLU A 909 42.07 -5.18 8.50
N SER A 910 42.51 -4.38 7.53
CA SER A 910 43.68 -3.50 7.64
C SER A 910 43.55 -2.40 8.69
N ARG A 911 42.35 -2.20 9.25
CA ARG A 911 41.99 -1.20 10.26
C ARG A 911 41.40 -1.82 11.52
N ASN A 912 41.86 -3.01 11.90
CA ASN A 912 41.39 -3.73 13.10
C ASN A 912 39.87 -3.97 13.08
N ASP A 913 39.30 -4.20 11.90
CA ASP A 913 37.87 -4.41 11.69
C ASP A 913 37.00 -3.24 12.21
N GLU A 914 37.52 -2.02 12.18
CA GLU A 914 36.70 -0.82 12.41
C GLU A 914 35.64 -0.64 11.30
N ALA A 915 34.47 -0.13 11.68
CA ALA A 915 33.34 0.10 10.79
C ALA A 915 33.49 1.43 10.02
N PHE A 916 33.36 1.36 8.69
CA PHE A 916 33.36 2.51 7.80
C PHE A 916 32.18 2.47 6.85
N LEU A 917 31.67 3.66 6.49
CA LEU A 917 30.72 3.83 5.41
C LEU A 917 31.47 4.27 4.15
N ALA A 918 31.44 3.45 3.11
CA ALA A 918 31.95 3.80 1.79
C ALA A 918 30.80 4.34 0.92
N VAL A 919 31.01 5.51 0.32
CA VAL A 919 29.99 6.21 -0.48
C VAL A 919 30.57 6.57 -1.85
N GLY A 920 29.88 6.15 -2.91
CA GLY A 920 30.22 6.46 -4.29
C GLY A 920 29.62 7.80 -4.72
N THR A 921 30.43 8.65 -5.36
CA THR A 921 29.99 9.99 -5.79
C THR A 921 30.33 10.28 -7.25
N ALA A 922 29.55 11.16 -7.87
CA ALA A 922 29.79 11.71 -9.21
C ALA A 922 29.44 13.21 -9.26
N LYS A 923 30.32 14.01 -9.84
CA LYS A 923 30.16 15.47 -9.96
C LYS A 923 29.68 15.87 -11.35
N ASP A 924 28.76 16.83 -11.41
CA ASP A 924 28.16 17.37 -12.65
C ASP A 924 27.53 16.26 -13.53
N LEU A 925 26.88 15.29 -12.89
CA LEU A 925 26.29 14.14 -13.57
C LEU A 925 25.08 14.58 -14.41
N SER A 926 25.09 14.23 -15.70
CA SER A 926 23.96 14.36 -16.62
C SER A 926 23.72 13.03 -17.31
N PHE A 927 22.46 12.72 -17.65
CA PHE A 927 22.07 11.46 -18.29
C PHE A 927 21.85 11.58 -19.80
N THR A 928 21.51 12.78 -20.30
CA THR A 928 21.16 13.01 -21.71
C THR A 928 21.84 14.28 -22.23
N PRO A 929 23.01 14.18 -22.90
CA PRO A 929 23.86 12.99 -23.01
C PRO A 929 24.53 12.62 -21.68
N TYR A 930 24.87 11.33 -21.51
CA TYR A 930 25.53 10.85 -20.29
C TYR A 930 26.92 11.48 -20.13
N LYS A 931 27.11 12.34 -19.12
CA LYS A 931 28.33 13.12 -18.87
C LYS A 931 28.55 13.32 -17.37
N PHE A 932 29.81 13.44 -16.95
CA PHE A 932 30.21 13.79 -15.58
C PHE A 932 31.61 14.44 -15.62
N SER A 933 31.94 15.25 -14.61
CA SER A 933 33.25 15.92 -14.50
C SER A 933 34.28 15.09 -13.74
N SER A 934 33.87 14.45 -12.65
CA SER A 934 34.73 13.61 -11.82
C SER A 934 33.90 12.59 -11.04
N ALA A 935 34.50 11.46 -10.68
CA ALA A 935 33.88 10.43 -9.84
C ALA A 935 34.84 10.03 -8.70
N SER A 936 34.30 9.69 -7.53
CA SER A 936 35.11 9.34 -6.37
C SER A 936 34.42 8.34 -5.44
N ILE A 937 35.21 7.76 -4.54
CA ILE A 937 34.74 6.99 -3.38
C ILE A 937 35.15 7.78 -2.13
N GLN A 938 34.16 8.22 -1.36
CA GLN A 938 34.33 8.85 -0.06
C GLN A 938 34.22 7.79 1.05
N ILE A 939 35.08 7.86 2.04
CA ILE A 939 35.09 6.98 3.21
C ILE A 939 34.76 7.82 4.44
N TYR A 940 33.79 7.37 5.23
CA TYR A 940 33.41 7.96 6.50
C TYR A 940 33.67 6.96 7.63
N LYS A 941 34.32 7.41 8.69
CA LYS A 941 34.46 6.64 9.93
C LYS A 941 33.16 6.72 10.70
N ILE A 942 32.67 5.56 11.15
CA ILE A 942 31.44 5.45 11.93
C ILE A 942 31.82 5.52 13.41
N ASN A 943 31.10 6.34 14.19
CA ASN A 943 31.32 6.40 15.63
C ASN A 943 30.88 5.07 16.32
N PRO A 944 31.33 4.78 17.56
CA PRO A 944 30.98 3.52 18.22
C PRO A 944 29.48 3.28 18.43
N THR A 945 28.67 4.35 18.49
CA THR A 945 27.21 4.26 18.64
C THR A 945 26.46 4.11 17.31
N GLY A 946 27.16 4.19 16.18
CA GLY A 946 26.58 4.18 14.83
C GLY A 946 25.89 5.48 14.38
N ARG A 947 25.63 6.41 15.30
CA ARG A 947 24.74 7.58 15.09
C ARG A 947 25.41 8.78 14.43
N GLU A 948 26.74 8.85 14.39
CA GLU A 948 27.48 9.94 13.75
C GLU A 948 28.51 9.41 12.75
N LEU A 949 28.80 10.25 11.75
CA LEU A 949 29.71 9.95 10.66
C LEU A 949 30.78 11.04 10.59
N GLU A 950 32.04 10.63 10.60
CA GLU A 950 33.19 11.54 10.43
C GLU A 950 33.84 11.30 9.07
N PHE A 951 34.02 12.35 8.27
CA PHE A 951 34.70 12.22 6.97
C PHE A 951 36.16 11.80 7.16
N PHE A 952 36.59 10.75 6.45
CA PHE A 952 37.95 10.21 6.57
C PHE A 952 38.84 10.59 5.38
N HIS A 953 38.51 10.14 4.17
CA HIS A 953 39.20 10.55 2.94
C HIS A 953 38.36 10.31 1.69
N GLU A 954 38.80 10.87 0.56
CA GLU A 954 38.18 10.71 -0.76
C GLU A 954 39.21 10.20 -1.77
N THR A 955 38.80 9.27 -2.63
CA THR A 955 39.65 8.71 -3.69
C THR A 955 38.98 8.85 -5.05
N THR A 956 39.62 9.56 -5.99
CA THR A 956 39.12 9.71 -7.36
C THR A 956 39.22 8.40 -8.14
N VAL A 957 38.17 8.10 -8.92
CA VAL A 957 38.08 6.92 -9.80
C VAL A 957 37.72 7.33 -11.23
N SER A 958 37.84 6.39 -12.17
CA SER A 958 37.71 6.68 -13.61
C SER A 958 36.28 6.85 -14.13
N ASP A 959 35.27 6.34 -13.42
CA ASP A 959 33.86 6.33 -13.81
C ASP A 959 33.01 6.29 -12.52
N PRO A 960 31.75 6.76 -12.47
CA PRO A 960 30.91 6.70 -11.27
C PRO A 960 30.82 5.27 -10.70
N PRO A 961 31.17 5.06 -9.42
CA PRO A 961 31.08 3.76 -8.78
C PRO A 961 29.62 3.46 -8.39
N LEU A 962 28.85 2.84 -9.30
CA LEU A 962 27.43 2.57 -9.07
C LEU A 962 27.15 1.39 -8.12
N ALA A 963 28.16 0.56 -7.83
CA ALA A 963 28.02 -0.57 -6.92
C ALA A 963 29.21 -0.66 -5.97
N LEU A 964 28.91 -0.79 -4.68
CA LEU A 964 29.88 -0.99 -3.59
C LEU A 964 29.39 -2.16 -2.73
N LEU A 965 30.32 -2.98 -2.26
CA LEU A 965 30.04 -4.16 -1.42
C LEU A 965 31.25 -4.47 -0.52
N ALA A 966 31.00 -4.78 0.75
CA ALA A 966 32.04 -5.35 1.62
C ALA A 966 32.35 -6.79 1.22
N PHE A 967 33.63 -7.11 1.10
CA PHE A 967 34.08 -8.44 0.68
C PHE A 967 35.41 -8.80 1.33
N LYS A 968 35.43 -9.85 2.16
CA LYS A 968 36.63 -10.39 2.84
C LYS A 968 37.52 -9.28 3.48
N GLY A 969 36.93 -8.47 4.36
CA GLY A 969 37.65 -7.39 5.08
C GLY A 969 38.09 -6.22 4.20
N LYS A 970 37.57 -6.12 2.97
CA LYS A 970 37.94 -5.15 1.93
C LYS A 970 36.70 -4.59 1.23
N LEU A 971 36.89 -3.59 0.38
CA LEU A 971 35.84 -2.96 -0.41
C LEU A 971 35.89 -3.43 -1.87
N LEU A 972 34.81 -4.02 -2.36
CA LEU A 972 34.59 -4.30 -3.77
C LEU A 972 33.81 -3.16 -4.41
N ALA A 973 34.27 -2.67 -5.56
CA ALA A 973 33.68 -1.54 -6.27
C ALA A 973 33.50 -1.84 -7.76
N GLY A 974 32.28 -1.61 -8.26
CA GLY A 974 31.95 -1.60 -9.68
C GLY A 974 32.13 -0.21 -10.26
N ILE A 975 33.23 0.02 -10.98
CA ILE A 975 33.59 1.32 -11.57
C ILE A 975 33.41 1.21 -13.08
N GLY A 976 32.30 1.72 -13.60
CA GLY A 976 31.97 1.55 -15.02
C GLY A 976 31.82 0.08 -15.37
N ARG A 977 32.68 -0.43 -16.27
CA ARG A 977 32.76 -1.84 -16.67
C ARG A 977 33.76 -2.67 -15.87
N HIS A 978 34.45 -2.06 -14.91
CA HIS A 978 35.56 -2.68 -14.19
C HIS A 978 35.15 -3.07 -12.79
N LEU A 979 35.45 -4.31 -12.39
CA LEU A 979 35.32 -4.76 -11.01
C LEU A 979 36.66 -4.60 -10.30
N CYS A 980 36.71 -3.83 -9.22
CA CYS A 980 37.93 -3.51 -8.49
C CYS A 980 37.81 -3.91 -7.02
N LEU A 981 38.86 -4.52 -6.47
CA LEU A 981 38.99 -4.79 -5.04
C LEU A 981 39.94 -3.76 -4.42
N TYR A 982 39.52 -3.13 -3.33
CA TYR A 982 40.21 -2.05 -2.64
C TYR A 982 40.42 -2.37 -1.16
N ASP A 983 41.47 -1.81 -0.60
CA ASP A 983 41.79 -1.85 0.82
C ASP A 983 41.95 -0.41 1.36
N CYS A 984 41.73 -0.19 2.66
CA CYS A 984 41.68 1.15 3.26
C CYS A 984 43.09 1.67 3.63
N GLY A 985 43.62 2.59 2.82
CA GLY A 985 44.86 3.31 3.14
C GLY A 985 44.65 4.50 4.08
N MET A 986 45.70 5.26 4.37
CA MET A 986 45.59 6.47 5.22
C MET A 986 44.99 7.68 4.50
N LYS A 987 45.21 7.79 3.18
CA LYS A 987 44.79 8.95 2.38
C LYS A 987 43.87 8.58 1.21
N SER A 988 43.79 7.30 0.87
CA SER A 988 43.00 6.80 -0.25
C SER A 988 42.76 5.30 -0.11
N VAL A 989 41.80 4.79 -0.87
CA VAL A 989 41.61 3.35 -1.04
C VAL A 989 42.60 2.79 -2.07
N LEU A 990 43.28 1.70 -1.73
CA LEU A 990 44.37 1.13 -2.51
C LEU A 990 43.88 -0.11 -3.28
N ARG A 991 43.96 -0.06 -4.61
CA ARG A 991 43.51 -1.17 -5.48
C ARG A 991 44.41 -2.40 -5.29
N LYS A 992 43.81 -3.54 -4.97
CA LYS A 992 44.47 -4.84 -4.77
C LYS A 992 44.26 -5.81 -5.93
N ALA A 993 43.10 -5.76 -6.57
CA ALA A 993 42.78 -6.57 -7.75
C ALA A 993 41.83 -5.81 -8.68
N GLN A 994 41.82 -6.20 -9.96
CA GLN A 994 40.89 -5.68 -10.95
C GLN A 994 40.55 -6.75 -11.99
N ALA A 995 39.27 -6.93 -12.29
CA ALA A 995 38.79 -7.56 -13.52
C ALA A 995 38.38 -6.45 -14.51
N PRO A 996 39.21 -6.15 -15.52
CA PRO A 996 38.85 -5.14 -16.52
C PRO A 996 37.77 -5.66 -17.46
N ASN A 997 36.83 -4.81 -17.88
CA ASN A 997 35.71 -5.18 -18.75
C ASN A 997 34.97 -6.43 -18.25
N CYS A 998 34.76 -6.49 -16.93
CA CYS A 998 34.07 -7.60 -16.26
C CYS A 998 32.65 -7.79 -16.81
N VAL A 999 32.02 -6.67 -17.21
CA VAL A 999 30.70 -6.66 -17.84
C VAL A 999 30.72 -5.81 -19.12
N PRO A 1000 29.80 -6.05 -20.07
CA PRO A 1000 29.79 -5.33 -21.34
C PRO A 1000 29.44 -3.84 -21.24
N THR A 1001 28.52 -3.43 -20.34
CA THR A 1001 27.98 -2.07 -20.31
C THR A 1001 28.39 -1.27 -19.09
N ARG A 1002 27.84 -1.56 -17.90
CA ARG A 1002 28.16 -0.90 -16.63
C ARG A 1002 27.65 -1.74 -15.47
N ILE A 1003 28.46 -1.87 -14.43
CA ILE A 1003 28.11 -2.59 -13.20
C ILE A 1003 27.13 -1.74 -12.38
N THR A 1004 25.98 -2.31 -12.03
CA THR A 1004 24.93 -1.67 -11.22
C THR A 1004 24.69 -2.35 -9.87
N GLY A 1005 25.15 -3.59 -9.70
CA GLY A 1005 24.95 -4.34 -8.46
C GLY A 1005 26.03 -5.39 -8.23
N LEU A 1006 26.27 -5.70 -6.96
CA LEU A 1006 27.26 -6.69 -6.51
C LEU A 1006 26.67 -7.52 -5.36
N LYS A 1007 26.83 -8.84 -5.44
CA LYS A 1007 26.53 -9.78 -4.34
C LYS A 1007 27.64 -10.80 -4.22
N THR A 1008 27.78 -11.41 -3.03
CA THR A 1008 28.86 -12.35 -2.74
C THR A 1008 28.38 -13.49 -1.85
N GLN A 1009 28.92 -14.68 -2.09
CA GLN A 1009 28.86 -15.81 -1.16
C GLN A 1009 30.20 -16.57 -1.25
N GLY A 1010 30.90 -16.70 -0.12
CA GLY A 1010 32.25 -17.30 -0.11
C GLY A 1010 33.23 -16.56 -1.01
N SER A 1011 33.84 -17.27 -1.98
CA SER A 1011 34.75 -16.69 -2.98
C SER A 1011 34.07 -16.27 -4.29
N ARG A 1012 32.75 -16.49 -4.42
CA ARG A 1012 32.01 -16.18 -5.64
C ARG A 1012 31.29 -14.85 -5.53
N LEU A 1013 31.37 -14.10 -6.62
CA LEU A 1013 30.78 -12.79 -6.79
C LEU A 1013 29.78 -12.85 -7.93
N VAL A 1014 28.64 -12.19 -7.75
CA VAL A 1014 27.65 -11.97 -8.80
C VAL A 1014 27.66 -10.49 -9.13
N VAL A 1015 27.93 -10.18 -10.39
CA VAL A 1015 28.06 -8.82 -10.92
C VAL A 1015 26.88 -8.55 -11.84
N SER A 1016 26.05 -7.57 -11.47
CA SER A 1016 24.89 -7.16 -12.25
C SER A 1016 25.28 -6.08 -13.25
N ASP A 1017 24.98 -6.29 -14.52
CA ASP A 1017 25.16 -5.35 -15.61
C ASP A 1017 23.87 -4.55 -15.87
N GLN A 1018 24.01 -3.31 -16.31
CA GLN A 1018 22.89 -2.40 -16.60
C GLN A 1018 21.95 -2.92 -17.71
N ALA A 1019 22.43 -3.74 -18.65
CA ALA A 1019 21.66 -4.23 -19.80
C ALA A 1019 21.87 -5.70 -20.16
N GLN A 1020 22.89 -6.37 -19.61
CA GLN A 1020 23.33 -7.73 -19.96
C GLN A 1020 23.26 -8.69 -18.76
N SER A 1021 22.20 -8.59 -17.95
CA SER A 1021 21.91 -9.55 -16.86
C SER A 1021 23.03 -9.63 -15.81
N VAL A 1022 23.42 -10.84 -15.38
CA VAL A 1022 24.45 -11.10 -14.38
C VAL A 1022 25.63 -11.87 -14.97
N THR A 1023 26.82 -11.56 -14.47
CA THR A 1023 28.06 -12.29 -14.72
C THR A 1023 28.61 -12.80 -13.40
N TYR A 1024 28.97 -14.09 -13.32
CA TYR A 1024 29.60 -14.65 -12.13
C TYR A 1024 31.12 -14.55 -12.25
N VAL A 1025 31.73 -14.12 -11.15
CA VAL A 1025 33.17 -13.91 -11.02
C VAL A 1025 33.67 -14.72 -9.83
N VAL A 1026 34.78 -15.43 -10.00
CA VAL A 1026 35.46 -16.11 -8.90
C VAL A 1026 36.65 -15.28 -8.43
N HIS A 1027 36.81 -15.15 -7.12
CA HIS A 1027 37.96 -14.51 -6.49
C HIS A 1027 39.00 -15.57 -6.07
N LYS A 1028 40.23 -15.42 -6.55
CA LYS A 1028 41.39 -16.25 -6.18
C LYS A 1028 42.35 -15.41 -5.34
N ASP A 1029 42.40 -15.69 -4.04
CA ASP A 1029 43.20 -14.99 -3.03
C ASP A 1029 44.55 -15.65 -2.72
N GLN A 1030 44.73 -16.92 -3.10
CA GLN A 1030 45.99 -17.66 -2.89
C GLN A 1030 47.12 -17.24 -3.84
N VAL A 1031 46.84 -16.36 -4.81
CA VAL A 1031 47.81 -15.83 -5.78
C VAL A 1031 48.03 -14.34 -5.53
N HIS A 1032 49.28 -13.89 -5.61
CA HIS A 1032 49.63 -12.48 -5.53
C HIS A 1032 50.08 -11.95 -6.91
N PRO A 1033 49.45 -10.90 -7.46
CA PRO A 1033 48.26 -10.20 -6.94
C PRO A 1033 46.98 -11.05 -7.03
N ASN A 1034 46.01 -10.77 -6.15
CA ASN A 1034 44.70 -11.42 -6.16
C ASN A 1034 44.04 -11.32 -7.54
N ARG A 1035 43.32 -12.37 -7.96
CA ARG A 1035 42.64 -12.43 -9.26
C ARG A 1035 41.13 -12.43 -9.11
N LEU A 1036 40.47 -11.74 -10.03
CA LEU A 1036 39.02 -11.72 -10.21
C LEU A 1036 38.76 -12.22 -11.63
N ILE A 1037 38.08 -13.36 -11.80
CA ILE A 1037 37.95 -14.02 -13.11
C ILE A 1037 36.45 -14.24 -13.42
N PRO A 1038 35.87 -13.54 -14.43
CA PRO A 1038 34.52 -13.83 -14.92
C PRO A 1038 34.53 -15.15 -15.69
N PHE A 1039 33.63 -16.08 -15.36
CA PHE A 1039 33.66 -17.44 -15.92
C PHE A 1039 32.33 -17.92 -16.50
N VAL A 1040 31.21 -17.29 -16.15
CA VAL A 1040 29.88 -17.61 -16.68
C VAL A 1040 28.99 -16.35 -16.71
N ASP A 1041 28.20 -16.18 -17.77
CA ASP A 1041 27.26 -15.08 -17.99
C ASP A 1041 25.91 -15.57 -18.53
N ASP A 1042 24.90 -14.70 -18.54
CA ASP A 1042 23.57 -15.03 -19.05
C ASP A 1042 23.52 -15.08 -20.59
N THR A 1043 22.47 -15.72 -21.12
CA THR A 1043 22.20 -15.85 -22.55
C THR A 1043 21.33 -14.73 -23.11
N VAL A 1044 20.58 -14.03 -22.26
CA VAL A 1044 19.60 -13.00 -22.64
C VAL A 1044 19.97 -11.65 -22.01
N ALA A 1045 19.76 -10.57 -22.76
CA ALA A 1045 19.89 -9.21 -22.25
C ALA A 1045 18.78 -8.91 -21.23
N ARG A 1046 19.18 -8.51 -20.02
CA ARG A 1046 18.27 -8.11 -18.95
C ARG A 1046 18.76 -6.79 -18.36
N HIS A 1047 17.84 -5.84 -18.22
CA HIS A 1047 18.15 -4.52 -17.68
C HIS A 1047 18.09 -4.56 -16.15
N THR A 1048 19.09 -5.21 -15.54
CA THR A 1048 19.05 -5.58 -14.12
C THR A 1048 18.96 -4.35 -13.23
N THR A 1049 17.92 -4.35 -12.38
CA THR A 1049 17.67 -3.32 -11.36
C THR A 1049 18.02 -3.81 -9.97
N ALA A 1050 17.73 -5.09 -9.69
CA ALA A 1050 18.02 -5.74 -8.40
C ALA A 1050 18.46 -7.19 -8.62
N SER A 1051 19.25 -7.72 -7.68
CA SER A 1051 19.72 -9.10 -7.73
C SER A 1051 20.08 -9.62 -6.34
N GLU A 1052 19.82 -10.89 -6.07
CA GLU A 1052 20.18 -11.57 -4.82
C GLU A 1052 20.67 -13.01 -5.07
N MET A 1053 21.62 -13.47 -4.27
CA MET A 1053 22.05 -14.87 -4.30
C MET A 1053 21.12 -15.70 -3.44
N LEU A 1054 20.46 -16.70 -4.04
CA LEU A 1054 19.59 -17.63 -3.30
C LEU A 1054 20.41 -18.75 -2.65
N ASP A 1055 21.42 -19.19 -3.36
CA ASP A 1055 22.46 -20.13 -2.95
C ASP A 1055 23.74 -19.79 -3.74
N TYR A 1056 24.76 -20.64 -3.61
CA TYR A 1056 26.06 -20.41 -4.21
C TYR A 1056 26.06 -20.42 -5.76
N ASP A 1057 25.07 -21.08 -6.36
CA ASP A 1057 24.97 -21.29 -7.81
C ASP A 1057 23.79 -20.57 -8.46
N THR A 1058 22.85 -20.05 -7.66
CA THR A 1058 21.56 -19.54 -8.14
C THR A 1058 21.37 -18.09 -7.75
N THR A 1059 21.07 -17.25 -8.75
CA THR A 1059 20.75 -15.84 -8.57
C THR A 1059 19.31 -15.59 -8.99
N VAL A 1060 18.59 -14.84 -8.16
CA VAL A 1060 17.36 -14.16 -8.55
C VAL A 1060 17.68 -12.73 -8.95
N GLY A 1061 17.01 -12.22 -9.97
CA GLY A 1061 17.12 -10.82 -10.37
C GLY A 1061 15.81 -10.25 -10.88
N GLY A 1062 15.74 -8.93 -10.83
CA GLY A 1062 14.66 -8.12 -11.38
C GLY A 1062 15.19 -7.21 -12.49
N ASP A 1063 14.33 -6.81 -13.42
CA ASP A 1063 14.70 -5.85 -14.45
C ASP A 1063 13.74 -4.66 -14.58
N LYS A 1064 14.23 -3.61 -15.25
CA LYS A 1064 13.51 -2.35 -15.51
C LYS A 1064 12.16 -2.54 -16.21
N PHE A 1065 11.95 -3.67 -16.88
CA PHE A 1065 10.72 -3.95 -17.60
C PHE A 1065 9.69 -4.70 -16.76
N GLY A 1066 9.94 -4.93 -15.46
CA GLY A 1066 8.97 -5.55 -14.57
C GLY A 1066 8.98 -7.08 -14.62
N ASN A 1067 10.15 -7.69 -14.86
CA ASN A 1067 10.31 -9.14 -14.78
C ASN A 1067 11.16 -9.55 -13.58
N ILE A 1068 10.83 -10.71 -13.00
CA ILE A 1068 11.69 -11.46 -12.08
C ILE A 1068 12.14 -12.75 -12.77
N TRP A 1069 13.41 -13.09 -12.61
CA TRP A 1069 14.03 -14.26 -13.20
C TRP A 1069 14.98 -14.94 -12.22
N LEU A 1070 15.10 -16.27 -12.33
CA LEU A 1070 16.14 -17.05 -11.65
C LEU A 1070 17.05 -17.70 -12.69
N VAL A 1071 18.34 -17.50 -12.53
CA VAL A 1071 19.39 -18.15 -13.32
C VAL A 1071 20.30 -18.97 -12.40
N ARG A 1072 20.84 -20.06 -12.92
CA ARG A 1072 21.72 -20.96 -12.18
C ARG A 1072 22.97 -21.29 -12.98
N CYS A 1073 24.12 -21.30 -12.33
CA CYS A 1073 25.36 -21.81 -12.90
C CYS A 1073 25.27 -23.35 -13.08
N PRO A 1074 25.60 -23.89 -14.26
CA PRO A 1074 25.70 -25.33 -14.44
C PRO A 1074 26.70 -25.95 -13.45
N GLN A 1075 26.33 -27.08 -12.85
CA GLN A 1075 27.09 -27.67 -11.74
C GLN A 1075 28.56 -27.95 -12.10
N LYS A 1076 28.82 -28.53 -13.29
CA LYS A 1076 30.20 -28.80 -13.75
C LYS A 1076 31.05 -27.54 -13.88
N VAL A 1077 30.44 -26.45 -14.36
CA VAL A 1077 31.11 -25.16 -14.52
C VAL A 1077 31.41 -24.57 -13.15
N SER A 1078 30.46 -24.65 -12.22
CA SER A 1078 30.63 -24.21 -10.84
C SER A 1078 31.79 -24.94 -10.17
N GLU A 1079 31.79 -26.27 -10.17
CA GLU A 1079 32.85 -27.11 -9.58
C GLU A 1079 34.23 -26.77 -10.18
N SER A 1080 34.33 -26.73 -11.52
CA SER A 1080 35.59 -26.40 -12.21
C SER A 1080 36.13 -25.00 -11.87
N SER A 1081 35.23 -24.04 -11.60
CA SER A 1081 35.63 -22.68 -11.25
C SER A 1081 36.32 -22.58 -9.90
N ASP A 1082 36.03 -23.51 -8.99
CA ASP A 1082 36.53 -23.51 -7.62
C ASP A 1082 37.75 -24.43 -7.42
N GLU A 1083 37.89 -25.48 -8.23
CA GLU A 1083 38.99 -26.46 -8.17
C GLU A 1083 40.39 -25.84 -8.25
N SER A 1084 40.61 -24.92 -9.22
CA SER A 1084 41.91 -24.32 -9.45
C SER A 1084 42.21 -23.20 -8.43
N PRO A 1085 43.25 -23.29 -7.58
CA PRO A 1085 43.55 -22.27 -6.59
C PRO A 1085 44.07 -20.95 -7.22
N ASP A 1086 44.67 -21.02 -8.41
CA ASP A 1086 45.22 -19.87 -9.14
C ASP A 1086 44.34 -19.39 -10.31
N GLY A 1087 43.34 -20.20 -10.71
CA GLY A 1087 42.39 -19.92 -11.78
C GLY A 1087 43.00 -19.91 -13.18
N SER A 1088 44.16 -20.55 -13.38
CA SER A 1088 44.87 -20.52 -14.66
C SER A 1088 44.09 -21.20 -15.79
N ASP A 1089 43.37 -22.29 -15.49
CA ASP A 1089 42.56 -23.02 -16.47
C ASP A 1089 41.41 -22.16 -17.03
N LEU A 1090 40.77 -21.37 -16.17
CA LEU A 1090 39.67 -20.46 -16.53
C LEU A 1090 40.12 -19.34 -17.48
N LEU A 1091 41.40 -18.98 -17.47
CA LEU A 1091 41.95 -17.95 -18.36
C LEU A 1091 42.27 -18.48 -19.76
N VAL A 1092 42.39 -19.80 -19.92
CA VAL A 1092 42.67 -20.46 -21.21
C VAL A 1092 41.39 -20.70 -22.01
N ASP A 1093 40.25 -20.80 -21.32
CA ASP A 1093 38.95 -21.01 -21.93
C ASP A 1093 38.59 -19.90 -22.92
N LYS A 1094 38.13 -20.30 -24.11
CA LYS A 1094 37.80 -19.36 -25.19
C LYS A 1094 36.48 -18.67 -24.89
N SER A 1095 36.44 -17.35 -25.08
CA SER A 1095 35.21 -16.57 -25.06
C SER A 1095 34.17 -17.15 -26.02
N TYR A 1096 32.95 -17.35 -25.55
CA TYR A 1096 31.82 -17.77 -26.37
C TYR A 1096 30.92 -16.56 -26.66
N LEU A 1097 30.48 -16.37 -27.91
CA LEU A 1097 29.58 -15.27 -28.35
C LEU A 1097 29.96 -13.85 -27.84
N GLY A 1098 31.26 -13.55 -27.69
CA GLY A 1098 31.71 -12.25 -27.22
C GLY A 1098 31.50 -11.99 -25.72
N GLY A 1099 31.13 -13.02 -24.95
CA GLY A 1099 31.01 -13.00 -23.49
C GLY A 1099 31.98 -13.98 -22.82
N THR A 1100 31.59 -14.51 -21.66
CA THR A 1100 32.39 -15.51 -20.94
C THR A 1100 32.39 -16.87 -21.67
N PRO A 1101 33.20 -17.86 -21.24
CA PRO A 1101 33.21 -19.18 -21.88
C PRO A 1101 31.93 -19.99 -21.68
N ASN A 1102 31.23 -19.80 -20.56
CA ASN A 1102 30.07 -20.63 -20.17
C ASN A 1102 28.78 -19.81 -20.10
N ARG A 1103 27.62 -20.48 -20.01
CA ARG A 1103 26.31 -19.82 -19.89
C ARG A 1103 25.49 -20.30 -18.71
N LEU A 1104 24.70 -19.39 -18.14
CA LEU A 1104 23.74 -19.67 -17.08
C LEU A 1104 22.47 -20.34 -17.62
N ASP A 1105 21.90 -21.24 -16.80
CA ASP A 1105 20.62 -21.90 -17.07
C ASP A 1105 19.46 -21.08 -16.47
N LEU A 1106 18.43 -20.78 -17.28
CA LEU A 1106 17.20 -20.15 -16.80
C LEU A 1106 16.33 -21.17 -16.03
N ILE A 1107 16.07 -20.91 -14.75
CA ILE A 1107 15.27 -21.77 -13.87
C ILE A 1107 13.81 -21.32 -13.79
N ALA A 1108 13.58 -20.01 -13.61
CA ALA A 1108 12.25 -19.42 -13.51
C ALA A 1108 12.21 -18.03 -14.17
N HIS A 1109 11.02 -17.65 -14.65
CA HIS A 1109 10.76 -16.32 -15.21
C HIS A 1109 9.29 -15.94 -14.97
N TYR A 1110 9.03 -14.71 -14.56
CA TYR A 1110 7.71 -14.21 -14.21
C TYR A 1110 7.60 -12.70 -14.41
N PHE A 1111 6.54 -12.24 -15.07
CA PHE A 1111 6.24 -10.81 -15.23
C PHE A 1111 5.37 -10.29 -14.08
N THR A 1112 5.90 -9.32 -13.32
CA THR A 1112 5.29 -8.74 -12.13
C THR A 1112 4.48 -7.48 -12.40
N ASN A 1113 4.55 -6.91 -13.61
CA ASN A 1113 3.99 -5.59 -13.99
C ASN A 1113 4.67 -4.37 -13.32
N ASP A 1114 5.06 -4.49 -12.06
CA ASP A 1114 5.87 -3.51 -11.34
C ASP A 1114 7.38 -3.81 -11.47
N ILE A 1115 8.22 -2.78 -11.41
CA ILE A 1115 9.67 -2.84 -11.59
C ILE A 1115 10.33 -3.25 -10.26
N PRO A 1116 10.95 -4.43 -10.13
CA PRO A 1116 11.61 -4.82 -8.89
C PRO A 1116 12.85 -3.96 -8.65
N VAL A 1117 12.87 -3.20 -7.55
CA VAL A 1117 13.97 -2.31 -7.17
C VAL A 1117 14.87 -2.90 -6.09
N SER A 1118 14.34 -3.83 -5.29
CA SER A 1118 15.09 -4.58 -4.29
C SER A 1118 14.54 -6.00 -4.17
N ILE A 1119 15.43 -6.97 -3.91
CA ILE A 1119 15.10 -8.39 -3.75
C ILE A 1119 15.99 -8.94 -2.63
N GLN A 1120 15.40 -9.70 -1.71
CA GLN A 1120 16.09 -10.29 -0.58
C GLN A 1120 15.55 -11.70 -0.29
N LYS A 1121 16.45 -12.64 0.01
CA LYS A 1121 16.07 -13.95 0.55
C LYS A 1121 15.95 -13.84 2.07
N THR A 1122 14.73 -13.85 2.61
CA THR A 1122 14.47 -13.54 4.02
C THR A 1122 13.34 -14.38 4.61
N VAL A 1123 13.13 -14.27 5.91
CA VAL A 1123 11.98 -14.83 6.64
C VAL A 1123 11.05 -13.67 7.00
N LEU A 1124 9.73 -13.84 6.81
CA LEU A 1124 8.74 -12.78 7.11
C LEU A 1124 7.97 -13.03 8.42
N LEU A 1125 7.99 -14.26 8.92
CA LEU A 1125 7.26 -14.69 10.11
C LEU A 1125 8.20 -15.41 11.07
N SER A 1126 7.96 -15.28 12.38
CA SER A 1126 8.71 -16.05 13.37
C SER A 1126 8.60 -17.55 13.11
N GLY A 1127 9.74 -18.24 12.99
CA GLY A 1127 9.79 -19.67 12.69
C GLY A 1127 9.37 -20.07 11.26
N GLY A 1128 9.10 -19.11 10.38
CA GLY A 1128 8.75 -19.36 8.98
C GLY A 1128 9.95 -19.78 8.11
N GLU A 1129 9.68 -20.30 6.92
CA GLU A 1129 10.73 -20.64 5.95
C GLU A 1129 11.21 -19.40 5.18
N ARG A 1130 12.41 -19.50 4.58
CA ARG A 1130 12.97 -18.42 3.77
C ARG A 1130 12.24 -18.32 2.43
N VAL A 1131 11.76 -17.12 2.10
CA VAL A 1131 11.12 -16.76 0.84
C VAL A 1131 12.00 -15.78 0.07
N VAL A 1132 11.72 -15.60 -1.23
CA VAL A 1132 12.27 -14.47 -1.98
C VAL A 1132 11.28 -13.32 -1.86
N PHE A 1133 11.65 -12.30 -1.09
CA PHE A 1133 10.84 -11.11 -0.91
C PHE A 1133 11.38 -9.99 -1.81
N TRP A 1134 10.50 -9.20 -2.41
CA TRP A 1134 10.89 -8.13 -3.33
C TRP A 1134 9.99 -6.91 -3.20
N ALA A 1135 10.57 -5.75 -3.49
CA ALA A 1135 9.86 -4.49 -3.55
C ALA A 1135 9.85 -3.94 -4.98
N GLY A 1136 8.69 -3.46 -5.41
CA GLY A 1136 8.45 -2.83 -6.69
C GLY A 1136 8.42 -1.30 -6.61
N LEU A 1137 8.82 -0.63 -7.68
CA LEU A 1137 8.86 0.83 -7.77
C LEU A 1137 7.50 1.46 -7.43
N GLN A 1138 6.39 0.90 -7.90
CA GLN A 1138 5.04 1.43 -7.69
C GLN A 1138 4.49 1.20 -6.27
N GLY A 1139 5.28 0.62 -5.36
CA GLY A 1139 4.88 0.33 -3.98
C GLY A 1139 4.52 -1.13 -3.73
N THR A 1140 4.67 -2.02 -4.72
CA THR A 1140 4.36 -3.44 -4.54
C THR A 1140 5.34 -4.08 -3.57
N LEU A 1141 4.84 -4.86 -2.61
CA LEU A 1141 5.64 -5.78 -1.83
C LEU A 1141 5.20 -7.20 -2.16
N GLY A 1142 6.09 -8.01 -2.73
CA GLY A 1142 5.76 -9.35 -3.21
C GLY A 1142 6.69 -10.43 -2.67
N ALA A 1143 6.20 -11.67 -2.68
CA ALA A 1143 6.93 -12.85 -2.24
C ALA A 1143 6.88 -13.95 -3.30
N LEU A 1144 7.99 -14.68 -3.50
CA LEU A 1144 8.04 -15.95 -4.23
C LEU A 1144 8.34 -17.06 -3.23
N ILE A 1145 7.37 -17.96 -3.07
CA ILE A 1145 7.39 -19.03 -2.08
C ILE A 1145 7.73 -20.35 -2.77
N PRO A 1146 8.75 -21.11 -2.31
CA PRO A 1146 9.06 -22.42 -2.88
C PRO A 1146 8.00 -23.46 -2.51
N PHE A 1147 7.68 -24.36 -3.43
CA PHE A 1147 6.83 -25.51 -3.12
C PHE A 1147 7.60 -26.63 -2.42
N ASN A 1148 7.10 -27.06 -1.25
CA ASN A 1148 7.68 -28.18 -0.50
C ASN A 1148 7.14 -29.55 -0.94
N SER A 1149 6.00 -29.59 -1.63
CA SER A 1149 5.38 -30.83 -2.09
C SER A 1149 4.98 -30.77 -3.56
N ARG A 1150 5.35 -31.83 -4.30
CA ARG A 1150 4.92 -32.01 -5.69
C ARG A 1150 3.39 -32.16 -5.82
N ARG A 1151 2.72 -32.71 -4.78
CA ARG A 1151 1.26 -32.84 -4.75
C ARG A 1151 0.61 -31.46 -4.72
N SER A 1152 1.04 -30.58 -3.83
CA SER A 1152 0.54 -29.21 -3.71
C SER A 1152 0.80 -28.42 -5.00
N HIS A 1153 2.02 -28.50 -5.55
CA HIS A 1153 2.34 -27.85 -6.81
C HIS A 1153 1.41 -28.26 -7.96
N LYS A 1154 1.14 -29.56 -8.12
CA LYS A 1154 0.21 -30.06 -9.15
C LYS A 1154 -1.22 -29.56 -8.94
N MET A 1155 -1.70 -29.56 -7.70
CA MET A 1155 -3.04 -29.06 -7.36
C MET A 1155 -3.17 -27.58 -7.74
N PHE A 1156 -2.23 -26.72 -7.30
CA PHE A 1156 -2.25 -25.30 -7.63
C PHE A 1156 -2.10 -25.05 -9.14
N GLN A 1157 -1.30 -25.85 -9.84
CA GLN A 1157 -1.17 -25.73 -11.29
C GLN A 1157 -2.49 -26.02 -12.00
N GLN A 1158 -3.23 -27.05 -11.57
CA GLN A 1158 -4.54 -27.37 -12.12
C GLN A 1158 -5.58 -26.30 -11.77
N LEU A 1159 -5.57 -25.82 -10.53
CA LEU A 1159 -6.45 -24.73 -10.08
C LEU A 1159 -6.22 -23.45 -10.90
N GLU A 1160 -4.96 -23.07 -11.13
CA GLU A 1160 -4.61 -21.92 -11.96
C GLU A 1160 -5.16 -22.06 -13.39
N LEU A 1161 -5.04 -23.25 -13.98
CA LEU A 1161 -5.56 -23.52 -15.32
C LEU A 1161 -7.09 -23.39 -15.40
N GLN A 1162 -7.82 -23.85 -14.37
CA GLN A 1162 -9.28 -23.71 -14.33
C GLN A 1162 -9.71 -22.26 -14.10
N LEU A 1163 -9.06 -21.55 -13.17
CA LEU A 1163 -9.37 -20.13 -12.91
C LEU A 1163 -9.13 -19.24 -14.14
N ARG A 1164 -8.08 -19.52 -14.93
CA ARG A 1164 -7.85 -18.81 -16.21
C ARG A 1164 -9.01 -18.95 -17.20
N SER A 1165 -9.77 -20.04 -17.11
CA SER A 1165 -10.89 -20.33 -18.02
C SER A 1165 -12.21 -19.74 -17.50
N ASP A 1166 -12.50 -19.95 -16.21
CA ASP A 1166 -13.79 -19.62 -15.58
C ASP A 1166 -13.86 -18.20 -15.00
N ASP A 1167 -12.73 -17.62 -14.61
CA ASP A 1167 -12.60 -16.29 -14.02
C ASP A 1167 -11.67 -15.41 -14.87
N LYS A 1168 -12.13 -15.09 -16.07
CA LYS A 1168 -11.35 -14.34 -17.06
C LYS A 1168 -10.94 -12.97 -16.51
N PRO A 1169 -9.69 -12.52 -16.76
CA PRO A 1169 -9.25 -11.18 -16.39
C PRO A 1169 -10.18 -10.09 -16.91
N LEU A 1170 -10.51 -9.12 -16.04
CA LEU A 1170 -11.39 -8.00 -16.40
C LEU A 1170 -10.93 -7.31 -17.67
N SER A 1171 -9.63 -6.97 -17.74
CA SER A 1171 -8.99 -6.29 -18.89
C SER A 1171 -9.19 -6.98 -20.26
N GLY A 1172 -9.69 -8.21 -20.26
CA GLY A 1172 -9.77 -9.08 -21.42
C GLY A 1172 -8.45 -9.69 -21.80
N ARG A 1173 -7.40 -9.44 -21.03
CA ARG A 1173 -6.09 -10.03 -21.26
C ARG A 1173 -6.15 -11.53 -21.04
N ASP A 1174 -5.38 -12.26 -21.85
CA ASP A 1174 -5.07 -13.64 -21.52
C ASP A 1174 -4.03 -13.65 -20.39
N HIS A 1175 -4.37 -14.27 -19.27
CA HIS A 1175 -3.53 -14.26 -18.07
C HIS A 1175 -2.13 -14.86 -18.31
N LEU A 1176 -2.05 -15.96 -19.06
CA LEU A 1176 -0.77 -16.61 -19.35
C LEU A 1176 0.11 -15.72 -20.24
N ALA A 1177 -0.49 -15.06 -21.25
CA ALA A 1177 0.20 -14.10 -22.09
C ALA A 1177 0.64 -12.84 -21.33
N PHE A 1178 -0.13 -12.41 -20.32
CA PHE A 1178 0.25 -11.31 -19.42
C PHE A 1178 1.48 -11.68 -18.59
N ARG A 1179 1.47 -12.82 -17.90
CA ARG A 1179 2.62 -13.29 -17.10
C ARG A 1179 3.83 -13.71 -17.95
N SER A 1180 3.63 -13.84 -19.26
CA SER A 1180 4.64 -14.13 -20.27
C SER A 1180 4.98 -12.92 -21.17
N TYR A 1181 4.87 -11.70 -20.63
CA TYR A 1181 4.92 -10.47 -21.42
C TYR A 1181 6.17 -10.34 -22.30
N PHE A 1182 7.35 -10.58 -21.72
CA PHE A 1182 8.64 -10.47 -22.41
C PHE A 1182 9.26 -11.84 -22.71
N ALA A 1183 9.23 -12.76 -21.76
CA ALA A 1183 9.58 -14.16 -21.98
C ALA A 1183 8.53 -15.09 -21.35
N PRO A 1184 8.39 -16.33 -21.85
CA PRO A 1184 7.41 -17.28 -21.34
C PRO A 1184 7.56 -17.52 -19.84
N VAL A 1185 6.44 -17.53 -19.11
CA VAL A 1185 6.42 -17.90 -17.70
C VAL A 1185 7.01 -19.29 -17.52
N LYS A 1186 7.91 -19.44 -16.54
CA LYS A 1186 8.59 -20.71 -16.27
C LYS A 1186 8.63 -20.96 -14.78
N SER A 1187 8.13 -22.12 -14.35
CA SER A 1187 8.22 -22.62 -12.97
C SER A 1187 7.61 -21.71 -11.88
N VAL A 1188 6.67 -20.82 -12.23
CA VAL A 1188 5.96 -19.95 -11.29
C VAL A 1188 4.45 -20.13 -11.46
N ILE A 1189 3.73 -20.24 -10.34
CA ILE A 1189 2.27 -20.20 -10.27
C ILE A 1189 1.87 -18.83 -9.74
N ASP A 1190 0.90 -18.18 -10.38
CA ASP A 1190 0.39 -16.89 -9.93
C ASP A 1190 -0.61 -17.05 -8.77
N GLY A 1191 -0.16 -16.79 -7.56
CA GLY A 1191 -0.97 -16.87 -6.35
C GLY A 1191 -2.04 -15.79 -6.24
N ASP A 1192 -1.88 -14.64 -6.90
CA ASP A 1192 -2.89 -13.58 -6.89
C ASP A 1192 -4.13 -14.02 -7.68
N LEU A 1193 -3.96 -14.79 -8.76
CA LEU A 1193 -5.07 -15.44 -9.46
C LEU A 1193 -5.67 -16.56 -8.61
N ILE A 1194 -4.84 -17.39 -7.97
CA ILE A 1194 -5.32 -18.48 -7.10
C ILE A 1194 -6.20 -17.96 -5.96
N GLU A 1195 -5.82 -16.86 -5.31
CA GLU A 1195 -6.60 -16.28 -4.21
C GLU A 1195 -7.98 -15.76 -4.65
N ARG A 1196 -8.21 -15.54 -5.96
CA ARG A 1196 -9.55 -15.22 -6.47
C ARG A 1196 -10.55 -16.35 -6.29
N PHE A 1197 -10.10 -17.59 -6.17
CA PHE A 1197 -10.97 -18.71 -5.79
C PHE A 1197 -11.73 -18.43 -4.49
N LEU A 1198 -11.11 -17.72 -3.54
CA LEU A 1198 -11.71 -17.40 -2.25
C LEU A 1198 -12.90 -16.47 -2.37
N VAL A 1199 -12.98 -15.61 -3.39
CA VAL A 1199 -14.08 -14.64 -3.57
C VAL A 1199 -15.17 -15.13 -4.53
N LEU A 1200 -15.00 -16.31 -5.14
CA LEU A 1200 -16.00 -16.87 -6.04
C LEU A 1200 -17.27 -17.35 -5.29
N PRO A 1201 -18.45 -17.32 -5.94
CA PRO A 1201 -19.66 -17.96 -5.43
C PRO A 1201 -19.46 -19.45 -5.20
N ARG A 1202 -20.17 -20.00 -4.21
CA ARG A 1202 -20.05 -21.41 -3.79
C ARG A 1202 -20.19 -22.40 -4.94
N ASP A 1203 -21.22 -22.26 -5.78
CA ASP A 1203 -21.49 -23.17 -6.89
C ASP A 1203 -20.31 -23.25 -7.87
N LYS A 1204 -19.66 -22.09 -8.13
CA LYS A 1204 -18.46 -22.05 -8.99
C LYS A 1204 -17.28 -22.74 -8.31
N ARG A 1205 -17.10 -22.56 -7.00
CA ARG A 1205 -16.02 -23.20 -6.23
C ARG A 1205 -16.16 -24.72 -6.21
N GLU A 1206 -17.38 -25.23 -6.00
CA GLU A 1206 -17.69 -26.66 -6.06
C GLU A 1206 -17.43 -27.24 -7.47
N SER A 1207 -17.87 -26.52 -8.51
CA SER A 1207 -17.59 -26.89 -9.91
C SER A 1207 -16.09 -26.98 -10.20
N ILE A 1208 -15.32 -25.94 -9.84
CA ILE A 1208 -13.87 -25.90 -10.07
C ILE A 1208 -13.16 -27.03 -9.29
N ALA A 1209 -13.53 -27.22 -8.02
CA ALA A 1209 -12.95 -28.27 -7.18
C ALA A 1209 -13.19 -29.68 -7.77
N GLY A 1210 -14.40 -29.94 -8.27
CA GLY A 1210 -14.75 -31.21 -8.92
C GLY A 1210 -14.01 -31.51 -10.22
N GLN A 1211 -13.41 -30.50 -10.87
CA GLN A 1211 -12.64 -30.66 -12.10
C GLN A 1211 -11.14 -30.94 -11.86
N ILE A 1212 -10.65 -30.83 -10.62
CA ILE A 1212 -9.25 -31.10 -10.28
C ILE A 1212 -9.03 -32.62 -10.23
N THR A 1213 -8.01 -33.11 -10.94
CA THR A 1213 -7.77 -34.55 -11.13
C THR A 1213 -6.79 -35.12 -10.11
N GLY A 1214 -7.01 -36.39 -9.71
CA GLY A 1214 -6.04 -37.17 -8.91
C GLY A 1214 -6.30 -37.24 -7.40
N SER A 1215 -7.38 -36.63 -6.89
CA SER A 1215 -7.98 -36.81 -5.56
C SER A 1215 -9.34 -36.11 -5.55
N GLU A 1216 -10.31 -36.52 -4.71
CA GLU A 1216 -11.50 -35.71 -4.45
C GLU A 1216 -11.08 -34.50 -3.59
N TRP A 1217 -10.79 -33.38 -4.25
CA TRP A 1217 -10.54 -32.11 -3.56
C TRP A 1217 -11.87 -31.43 -3.25
N THR A 1218 -12.06 -31.05 -2.00
CA THR A 1218 -13.21 -30.21 -1.61
C THR A 1218 -12.82 -28.73 -1.61
N PRO A 1219 -13.76 -27.79 -1.77
CA PRO A 1219 -13.49 -26.36 -1.65
C PRO A 1219 -12.76 -25.99 -0.34
N SER A 1220 -13.13 -26.62 0.78
CA SER A 1220 -12.51 -26.39 2.09
C SER A 1220 -11.02 -26.79 2.13
N GLN A 1221 -10.64 -27.90 1.49
CA GLN A 1221 -9.24 -28.34 1.39
C GLN A 1221 -8.41 -27.40 0.50
N ILE A 1222 -9.02 -26.85 -0.55
CA ILE A 1222 -8.37 -25.85 -1.41
C ILE A 1222 -8.16 -24.56 -0.62
N ASP A 1223 -9.18 -24.08 0.11
CA ASP A 1223 -9.07 -22.90 0.97
C ASP A 1223 -7.96 -23.06 2.01
N GLU A 1224 -7.88 -24.22 2.65
CA GLU A 1224 -6.82 -24.53 3.60
C GLU A 1224 -5.45 -24.49 2.92
N SER A 1225 -5.33 -25.06 1.73
CA SER A 1225 -4.06 -25.06 0.97
C SER A 1225 -3.64 -23.64 0.60
N ILE A 1226 -4.57 -22.79 0.13
CA ILE A 1226 -4.31 -21.37 -0.17
C ILE A 1226 -3.88 -20.65 1.10
N TRP A 1227 -4.63 -20.83 2.19
CA TRP A 1227 -4.32 -20.22 3.48
C TRP A 1227 -2.95 -20.63 4.00
N ASN A 1228 -2.56 -21.89 3.85
CA ASN A 1228 -1.23 -22.38 4.26
C ASN A 1228 -0.10 -21.71 3.47
N MET A 1229 -0.28 -21.40 2.18
CA MET A 1229 0.74 -20.70 1.40
C MET A 1229 0.94 -19.25 1.90
N ARG A 1230 -0.13 -18.54 2.27
CA ARG A 1230 0.01 -17.20 2.86
C ARG A 1230 0.44 -17.28 4.33
N GLY A 1231 -0.34 -17.92 5.19
CA GLY A 1231 -0.17 -17.90 6.65
C GLY A 1231 1.11 -18.52 7.22
N LEU A 1232 1.81 -19.39 6.46
CA LEU A 1232 3.09 -19.99 6.89
C LEU A 1232 4.33 -19.28 6.36
N TYR A 1233 4.20 -18.51 5.26
CA TYR A 1233 5.35 -17.94 4.55
C TYR A 1233 5.30 -16.41 4.42
N ALA A 1234 4.12 -15.81 4.55
CA ALA A 1234 3.84 -14.39 4.37
C ALA A 1234 2.66 -13.95 5.25
N PHE A 1235 2.04 -12.81 4.95
CA PHE A 1235 0.87 -12.30 5.65
C PHE A 1235 -0.11 -11.62 4.72
#